data_AF-Q1ZXQ7-F1
#
_entry.id   AF-Q1ZXQ7-F1
#
_cell.length_a   1.000
_cell.length_b   1.000
_cell.length_c   1.000
_cell.angle_alpha   90.00
_cell.angle_beta   90.00
_cell.angle_gamma   90.00
#
_symmetry.space_group_name_H-M   'P 1'
#
loop_
_entity.id
_entity.type
_entity.pdbx_description
1 polymer ?
#
loop_
_entity_poly.entity_id
_entity_poly.type
_entity_poly.pdbx_seq_one_letter_code
_entity_poly.pdbx_strand_id
1 'polypeptide(L)'
;MIKLILSIILIICFIINSIESFKMITLTTGPPSDLGWNNMINLGRIGVTKAMDIEDSRLFVVSGRNDTYELLLPIIQNDDIDLVICSSLDHGDACKEIAAMYVNSTEIKTQFLVRGSGATTKNLIQFTYNYASVNYLSGMFAGLQTKTNKIGFISPGITAGASDCFVYAFWLGAKSVNPNIKFYYYNIGSYLDKDKTKGAAENLIDVYDCDVIGDTLDDFTASNVAISRGRYAIGTNGFPQRDVYGENVVYTYAYNWTKYFVPIASAVKNKIPPSKWYADFNKDNNLSLYDLSFGFQVSAETKFKIINQTKSFASYVRTLHPYFCNEYMEGYTQKYNLTRQPNTTNCITTTGFIGIDAPVGDMNYLGNYTIKFSKVEFQRSIQIGFSIVSGLLIGFVILMMIGIVKYQDTPSIRSASPSFLNLTLLGGVIIFIGIIVWVAPISTHQCNARFWLVTIGFSTLIGSLVVKNIRIWLIFDNPELKIRTITNNQLYPWVGLCLVINIVLMSIITTVGDLKAIEAQGIDSLGKFEYMTICKMNYTGAATLYSILAYFGTLLLVGVFVSWKIRIVHIEEFSECTAIAKTLYSISFCLFVIVPLMISPQDKQSETIILCVTGIFITTGALLIFFLPKFWRIFGNEKQGSHEHFTQRKQSAVASARAESANRNNSSNSFGFSKSSAQIGNTISGIESLNDDSNESSLSNETK
;
A
#
# COMPACT_ATOMS: atom_id res chain seq x y z
N MET A 1 -17.04 -73.22 -34.36
CA MET A 1 -17.56 -71.83 -34.39
C MET A 1 -17.21 -71.05 -33.12
N ILE A 2 -17.75 -71.38 -31.94
CA ILE A 2 -17.54 -70.63 -30.68
C ILE A 2 -16.06 -70.32 -30.37
N LYS A 3 -15.15 -71.31 -30.42
CA LYS A 3 -13.71 -71.09 -30.20
C LYS A 3 -13.08 -70.06 -31.16
N LEU A 4 -13.53 -70.00 -32.41
CA LEU A 4 -13.03 -69.05 -33.41
C LEU A 4 -13.48 -67.63 -33.08
N ILE A 5 -14.74 -67.46 -32.66
CA ILE A 5 -15.30 -66.17 -32.21
C ILE A 5 -14.55 -65.68 -30.97
N LEU A 6 -14.30 -66.57 -29.99
CA LEU A 6 -13.49 -66.25 -28.81
C LEU A 6 -12.06 -65.82 -29.17
N SER A 7 -11.36 -66.52 -30.08
CA SER A 7 -10.04 -66.09 -30.55
C SER A 7 -10.07 -64.75 -31.28
N ILE A 8 -11.09 -64.48 -32.11
CA ILE A 8 -11.23 -63.19 -32.80
C ILE A 8 -11.50 -62.07 -31.80
N ILE A 9 -12.37 -62.28 -30.81
CA ILE A 9 -12.60 -61.30 -29.73
C ILE A 9 -11.31 -61.08 -28.93
N LEU A 10 -10.57 -62.13 -28.58
CA LEU A 10 -9.29 -62.00 -27.88
C LEU A 10 -8.27 -61.22 -28.69
N ILE A 11 -8.14 -61.47 -30.00
CA ILE A 11 -7.27 -60.72 -30.91
C ILE A 11 -7.73 -59.27 -31.05
N ILE A 12 -9.03 -59.00 -31.19
CA ILE A 12 -9.58 -57.64 -31.25
C ILE A 12 -9.34 -56.90 -29.94
N CYS A 13 -9.58 -57.52 -28.78
CA CYS A 13 -9.23 -56.94 -27.47
C CYS A 13 -7.73 -56.72 -27.32
N PHE A 14 -6.87 -57.60 -27.85
CA PHE A 14 -5.42 -57.40 -27.84
C PHE A 14 -4.99 -56.25 -28.75
N ILE A 15 -5.62 -56.11 -29.93
CA ILE A 15 -5.35 -55.02 -30.88
C ILE A 15 -5.83 -53.69 -30.28
N ILE A 16 -7.04 -53.64 -29.71
CA ILE A 16 -7.57 -52.44 -29.03
C ILE A 16 -6.68 -52.06 -27.84
N ASN A 17 -6.30 -53.02 -26.99
CA ASN A 17 -5.37 -52.77 -25.88
C ASN A 17 -3.93 -52.47 -26.33
N SER A 18 -3.54 -52.76 -27.57
CA SER A 18 -2.21 -52.44 -28.12
C SER A 18 -2.09 -51.01 -28.65
N ILE A 19 -3.20 -50.25 -28.67
CA ILE A 19 -3.16 -48.82 -28.95
C ILE A 19 -2.71 -48.11 -27.66
N GLU A 20 -1.41 -48.18 -27.37
CA GLU A 20 -0.77 -47.37 -26.31
C GLU A 20 -1.10 -45.88 -26.58
N SER A 21 -1.89 -45.27 -25.69
CA SER A 21 -2.27 -43.86 -25.81
C SER A 21 -1.10 -42.97 -25.43
N PHE A 22 -0.58 -42.25 -26.43
CA PHE A 22 0.60 -41.40 -26.28
C PHE A 22 0.31 -40.22 -25.35
N LYS A 23 0.96 -40.15 -24.18
CA LYS A 23 0.67 -39.13 -23.16
C LYS A 23 1.71 -38.01 -23.16
N MET A 24 1.24 -36.77 -23.16
CA MET A 24 2.11 -35.59 -23.28
C MET A 24 1.84 -34.56 -22.18
N ILE A 25 2.91 -34.08 -21.56
CA ILE A 25 2.90 -32.92 -20.65
C ILE A 25 3.58 -31.75 -21.35
N THR A 26 3.04 -30.54 -21.20
CA THR A 26 3.70 -29.29 -21.58
C THR A 26 3.78 -28.37 -20.36
N LEU A 27 4.96 -27.79 -20.15
CA LEU A 27 5.20 -26.79 -19.11
C LEU A 27 5.29 -25.39 -19.72
N THR A 28 4.61 -24.42 -19.12
CA THR A 28 4.73 -22.98 -19.41
C THR A 28 5.02 -22.19 -18.13
N THR A 29 5.72 -21.07 -18.22
CA THR A 29 6.04 -20.23 -17.03
C THR A 29 4.91 -19.29 -16.65
N GLY A 30 4.05 -18.94 -17.62
CA GLY A 30 2.84 -18.17 -17.41
C GLY A 30 1.58 -18.89 -17.93
N PRO A 31 0.39 -18.33 -17.67
CA PRO A 31 -0.86 -18.83 -18.21
C PRO A 31 -0.92 -18.61 -19.74
N PRO A 32 -1.60 -19.48 -20.50
CA PRO A 32 -1.74 -19.34 -21.95
C PRO A 32 -2.65 -18.17 -22.39
N SER A 33 -3.12 -17.34 -21.46
CA SER A 33 -3.88 -16.11 -21.70
C SER A 33 -3.00 -14.87 -21.86
N ASP A 34 -1.67 -15.03 -21.90
CA ASP A 34 -0.72 -13.92 -22.03
C ASP A 34 -0.76 -13.20 -23.40
N LEU A 35 -1.34 -13.84 -24.43
CA LEU A 35 -1.24 -13.41 -25.83
C LEU A 35 0.23 -13.22 -26.25
N GLY A 36 1.07 -14.18 -25.84
CA GLY A 36 2.51 -14.16 -26.04
C GLY A 36 3.10 -15.57 -26.02
N TRP A 37 4.29 -15.71 -25.43
CA TRP A 37 5.06 -16.95 -25.44
C TRP A 37 4.25 -18.17 -24.98
N ASN A 38 3.55 -18.07 -23.85
CA ASN A 38 2.85 -19.20 -23.24
C ASN A 38 1.60 -19.58 -24.04
N ASN A 39 0.90 -18.60 -24.62
CA ASN A 39 -0.16 -18.84 -25.59
C ASN A 39 0.35 -19.62 -26.80
N MET A 40 1.45 -19.19 -27.43
CA MET A 40 1.97 -19.83 -28.65
C MET A 40 2.52 -21.23 -28.38
N ILE A 41 3.13 -21.48 -27.22
CA ILE A 41 3.52 -22.83 -26.79
C ILE A 41 2.29 -23.73 -26.60
N ASN A 42 1.22 -23.23 -25.97
CA ASN A 42 -0.03 -23.99 -25.83
C ASN A 42 -0.73 -24.23 -27.17
N LEU A 43 -0.69 -23.29 -28.12
CA LEU A 43 -1.15 -23.53 -29.50
C LEU A 43 -0.31 -24.62 -30.19
N GLY A 44 1.01 -24.64 -29.96
CA GLY A 44 1.89 -25.73 -30.39
C GLY A 44 1.45 -27.09 -29.83
N ARG A 45 1.21 -27.16 -28.51
CA ARG A 45 0.69 -28.36 -27.82
C ARG A 45 -0.65 -28.82 -28.41
N ILE A 46 -1.60 -27.91 -28.61
CA ILE A 46 -2.91 -28.20 -29.23
C ILE A 46 -2.73 -28.72 -30.65
N GLY A 47 -1.79 -28.15 -31.41
CA GLY A 47 -1.39 -28.61 -32.73
C GLY A 47 -0.89 -30.06 -32.73
N VAL A 48 -0.01 -30.43 -31.80
CA VAL A 48 0.42 -31.83 -31.60
C VAL A 48 -0.75 -32.73 -31.24
N THR A 49 -1.55 -32.32 -30.26
CA THR A 49 -2.70 -33.08 -29.75
C THR A 49 -3.66 -33.44 -30.89
N LYS A 50 -3.98 -32.47 -31.76
CA LYS A 50 -4.85 -32.64 -32.92
C LYS A 50 -4.20 -33.41 -34.06
N ALA A 51 -2.90 -33.26 -34.29
CA ALA A 51 -2.20 -33.92 -35.40
C ALA A 51 -1.91 -35.41 -35.13
N MET A 52 -1.81 -35.81 -33.86
CA MET A 52 -1.45 -37.17 -33.44
C MET A 52 -2.58 -37.93 -32.73
N ASP A 53 -3.76 -37.33 -32.61
CA ASP A 53 -4.95 -37.84 -31.93
C ASP A 53 -4.66 -38.29 -30.49
N ILE A 54 -4.12 -37.35 -29.69
CA ILE A 54 -3.73 -37.60 -28.30
C ILE A 54 -4.89 -37.29 -27.35
N GLU A 55 -5.32 -38.28 -26.58
CA GLU A 55 -6.34 -38.11 -25.54
C GLU A 55 -5.79 -37.42 -24.27
N ASP A 56 -4.60 -37.81 -23.79
CA ASP A 56 -3.99 -37.26 -22.58
C ASP A 56 -2.89 -36.24 -22.90
N SER A 57 -3.29 -34.96 -23.00
CA SER A 57 -2.43 -33.82 -23.28
C SER A 57 -2.60 -32.75 -22.18
N ARG A 58 -1.67 -32.73 -21.23
CA ARG A 58 -1.72 -31.88 -20.02
C ARG A 58 -0.88 -30.62 -20.19
N LEU A 59 -1.34 -29.51 -19.62
CA LEU A 59 -0.61 -28.24 -19.53
C LEU A 59 -0.47 -27.86 -18.06
N PHE A 60 0.76 -27.60 -17.60
CA PHE A 60 1.01 -27.05 -16.27
C PHE A 60 1.72 -25.70 -16.37
N VAL A 61 1.28 -24.76 -15.53
CA VAL A 61 1.95 -23.47 -15.35
C VAL A 61 2.86 -23.58 -14.13
N VAL A 62 4.17 -23.50 -14.34
CA VAL A 62 5.20 -23.60 -13.30
C VAL A 62 6.43 -22.79 -13.71
N SER A 63 7.10 -22.13 -12.77
CA SER A 63 8.35 -21.40 -13.04
C SER A 63 9.34 -21.66 -11.91
N GLY A 64 10.63 -21.52 -12.20
CA GLY A 64 11.73 -21.89 -11.32
C GLY A 64 12.04 -23.39 -11.30
N ARG A 65 13.30 -23.72 -10.99
CA ARG A 65 13.80 -25.11 -10.96
C ARG A 65 13.07 -25.98 -9.94
N ASN A 66 12.93 -25.51 -8.70
CA ASN A 66 12.47 -26.33 -7.58
C ASN A 66 11.01 -26.76 -7.78
N ASP A 67 10.13 -25.79 -8.02
CA ASP A 67 8.70 -26.00 -8.27
C ASP A 67 8.48 -26.91 -9.49
N THR A 68 9.29 -26.75 -10.56
CA THR A 68 9.26 -27.64 -11.72
C THR A 68 9.63 -29.08 -11.36
N TYR A 69 10.64 -29.27 -10.50
CA TYR A 69 11.10 -30.58 -10.07
C TYR A 69 10.08 -31.27 -9.15
N GLU A 70 9.55 -30.54 -8.17
CA GLU A 70 8.54 -31.02 -7.21
C GLU A 70 7.22 -31.39 -7.90
N LEU A 71 6.82 -30.63 -8.93
CA LEU A 71 5.66 -30.97 -9.77
C LEU A 71 5.92 -32.22 -10.64
N LEU A 72 7.03 -32.26 -11.39
CA LEU A 72 7.23 -33.31 -12.41
C LEU A 72 7.61 -34.66 -11.82
N LEU A 73 8.53 -34.71 -10.84
CA LEU A 73 9.07 -35.98 -10.35
C LEU A 73 8.00 -37.00 -9.94
N PRO A 74 6.99 -36.67 -9.09
CA PRO A 74 5.96 -37.63 -8.71
C PRO A 74 5.05 -38.01 -9.89
N ILE A 75 4.83 -37.13 -10.87
CA ILE A 75 4.04 -37.49 -12.06
C ILE A 75 4.82 -38.52 -12.89
N ILE A 76 6.10 -38.29 -13.16
CA ILE A 76 6.96 -39.21 -13.95
C ILE A 76 7.20 -40.55 -13.27
N GLN A 77 7.07 -40.63 -11.94
CA GLN A 77 7.18 -41.88 -11.18
C GLN A 77 5.89 -42.71 -11.15
N ASN A 78 4.72 -42.08 -11.27
CA ASN A 78 3.42 -42.76 -11.10
C ASN A 78 2.65 -42.93 -12.42
N ASP A 79 2.83 -42.02 -13.38
CA ASP A 79 2.17 -42.03 -14.68
C ASP A 79 3.16 -42.38 -15.80
N ASP A 80 2.76 -43.27 -16.71
CA ASP A 80 3.51 -43.55 -17.93
C ASP A 80 3.32 -42.39 -18.94
N ILE A 81 4.27 -41.44 -18.92
CA ILE A 81 4.31 -40.23 -19.77
C ILE A 81 5.35 -40.40 -20.87
N ASP A 82 4.96 -40.29 -22.14
CA ASP A 82 5.87 -40.39 -23.28
C ASP A 82 6.75 -39.15 -23.47
N LEU A 83 6.16 -37.95 -23.35
CA LEU A 83 6.82 -36.69 -23.71
C LEU A 83 6.51 -35.55 -22.73
N VAL A 84 7.57 -34.90 -22.23
CA VAL A 84 7.48 -33.64 -21.47
C VAL A 84 8.10 -32.51 -22.28
N ILE A 85 7.31 -31.49 -22.65
CA ILE A 85 7.77 -30.27 -23.32
C ILE A 85 8.13 -29.21 -22.27
N CYS A 86 9.41 -29.06 -21.97
CA CYS A 86 9.96 -28.07 -21.05
C CYS A 86 10.28 -26.78 -21.83
N SER A 87 9.27 -25.90 -21.98
CA SER A 87 9.32 -24.78 -22.94
C SER A 87 10.12 -23.54 -22.53
N SER A 88 10.47 -23.38 -21.25
CA SER A 88 11.27 -22.26 -20.75
C SER A 88 12.66 -22.72 -20.30
N LEU A 89 13.60 -21.78 -20.22
CA LEU A 89 14.91 -22.00 -19.61
C LEU A 89 14.76 -22.34 -18.12
N ASP A 90 13.77 -21.77 -17.42
CA ASP A 90 13.46 -22.02 -16.01
C ASP A 90 13.18 -23.49 -15.69
N HIS A 91 12.55 -24.21 -16.62
CA HIS A 91 12.29 -25.65 -16.49
C HIS A 91 13.55 -26.49 -16.75
N GLY A 92 14.53 -25.91 -17.43
CA GLY A 92 15.56 -26.63 -18.15
C GLY A 92 16.44 -27.50 -17.26
N ASP A 93 16.84 -27.00 -16.10
CA ASP A 93 17.72 -27.73 -15.19
C ASP A 93 16.97 -28.84 -14.44
N ALA A 94 15.74 -28.59 -14.00
CA ALA A 94 14.87 -29.62 -13.41
C ALA A 94 14.58 -30.77 -14.38
N CYS A 95 14.22 -30.45 -15.63
CA CYS A 95 13.97 -31.46 -16.66
C CYS A 95 15.24 -32.26 -17.02
N LYS A 96 16.42 -31.62 -17.07
CA LYS A 96 17.71 -32.32 -17.28
C LYS A 96 18.02 -33.27 -16.12
N GLU A 97 17.76 -32.85 -14.88
CA GLU A 97 18.02 -33.62 -13.67
C GLU A 97 17.14 -34.88 -13.60
N ILE A 98 15.83 -34.74 -13.82
CA ILE A 98 14.89 -35.86 -13.89
C ILE A 98 15.23 -36.80 -15.07
N ALA A 99 15.56 -36.24 -16.24
CA ALA A 99 16.00 -37.06 -17.38
C ALA A 99 17.26 -37.87 -17.05
N ALA A 100 18.24 -37.28 -16.36
CA ALA A 100 19.47 -37.97 -15.96
C ALA A 100 19.21 -39.15 -14.99
N MET A 101 18.22 -39.03 -14.09
CA MET A 101 17.82 -40.12 -13.20
C MET A 101 17.31 -41.36 -13.97
N TYR A 102 16.57 -41.16 -15.06
CA TYR A 102 15.91 -42.24 -15.80
C TYR A 102 16.54 -42.59 -17.17
N VAL A 103 17.69 -42.02 -17.52
CA VAL A 103 18.36 -42.21 -18.83
C VAL A 103 18.68 -43.68 -19.19
N ASN A 104 18.79 -44.56 -18.20
CA ASN A 104 18.98 -46.00 -18.37
C ASN A 104 17.85 -46.83 -17.74
N SER A 105 16.71 -46.22 -17.38
CA SER A 105 15.56 -46.96 -16.85
C SER A 105 14.91 -47.81 -17.96
N THR A 106 14.50 -49.02 -17.60
CA THR A 106 13.69 -49.90 -18.46
C THR A 106 12.20 -49.72 -18.23
N GLU A 107 11.83 -49.09 -17.11
CA GLU A 107 10.44 -48.87 -16.68
C GLU A 107 9.95 -47.50 -17.16
N ILE A 108 10.62 -46.42 -16.75
CA ILE A 108 10.28 -45.04 -17.11
C ILE A 108 10.98 -44.66 -18.42
N LYS A 109 10.20 -44.41 -19.48
CA LYS A 109 10.69 -44.17 -20.86
C LYS A 109 10.51 -42.73 -21.35
N THR A 110 10.05 -41.83 -20.48
CA THR A 110 9.74 -40.44 -20.78
C THR A 110 10.87 -39.71 -21.50
N GLN A 111 10.54 -39.10 -22.64
CA GLN A 111 11.41 -38.16 -23.37
C GLN A 111 11.18 -36.74 -22.88
N PHE A 112 12.26 -35.99 -22.64
CA PHE A 112 12.20 -34.59 -22.25
C PHE A 112 12.62 -33.70 -23.43
N LEU A 113 11.71 -32.89 -23.95
CA LEU A 113 12.00 -31.85 -24.93
C LEU A 113 12.34 -30.55 -24.20
N VAL A 114 13.63 -30.27 -24.04
CA VAL A 114 14.14 -29.17 -23.20
C VAL A 114 14.60 -27.99 -24.04
N ARG A 115 14.13 -26.78 -23.70
CA ARG A 115 14.64 -25.54 -24.29
C ARG A 115 16.10 -25.32 -23.87
N GLY A 116 17.02 -25.31 -24.84
CA GLY A 116 18.45 -25.18 -24.58
C GLY A 116 19.33 -25.54 -25.79
N SER A 117 20.64 -25.35 -25.63
CA SER A 117 21.68 -25.64 -26.64
C SER A 117 22.57 -26.84 -26.27
N GLY A 118 22.27 -27.53 -25.16
CA GLY A 118 23.07 -28.60 -24.56
C GLY A 118 23.19 -29.86 -25.42
N ALA A 119 23.81 -30.91 -24.88
CA ALA A 119 23.81 -32.23 -25.50
C ALA A 119 22.45 -32.93 -25.33
N THR A 120 22.13 -33.85 -26.24
CA THR A 120 21.02 -34.80 -26.10
C THR A 120 21.47 -36.05 -25.35
N THR A 121 20.52 -36.79 -24.77
CA THR A 121 20.74 -38.12 -24.18
C THR A 121 19.79 -39.13 -24.83
N LYS A 122 19.72 -40.38 -24.32
CA LYS A 122 18.72 -41.37 -24.76
C LYS A 122 17.27 -40.93 -24.52
N ASN A 123 17.05 -40.04 -23.55
CA ASN A 123 15.74 -39.58 -23.09
C ASN A 123 15.60 -38.06 -23.02
N LEU A 124 16.52 -37.31 -23.63
CA LEU A 124 16.51 -35.84 -23.63
C LEU A 124 16.81 -35.30 -25.03
N ILE A 125 15.83 -34.56 -25.55
CA ILE A 125 15.85 -33.81 -26.80
C ILE A 125 16.11 -32.34 -26.46
N GLN A 126 17.03 -31.68 -27.16
CA GLN A 126 17.31 -30.25 -26.98
C GLN A 126 16.70 -29.47 -28.13
N PHE A 127 16.01 -28.37 -27.84
CA PHE A 127 15.56 -27.43 -28.86
C PHE A 127 15.88 -25.99 -28.51
N THR A 128 16.20 -25.20 -29.53
CA THR A 128 16.32 -23.74 -29.42
C THR A 128 15.90 -23.09 -30.73
N TYR A 129 15.85 -21.77 -30.79
CA TYR A 129 15.31 -21.03 -31.93
C TYR A 129 16.05 -19.72 -32.21
N ASN A 130 15.96 -19.25 -33.45
CA ASN A 130 16.62 -18.03 -33.90
C ASN A 130 15.74 -16.79 -33.71
N TYR A 131 15.82 -16.17 -32.55
CA TYR A 131 15.16 -14.88 -32.33
C TYR A 131 15.82 -13.71 -33.10
N ALA A 132 17.07 -13.85 -33.53
CA ALA A 132 17.79 -12.76 -34.21
C ALA A 132 17.28 -12.51 -35.64
N SER A 133 16.83 -13.56 -36.35
CA SER A 133 16.25 -13.43 -37.70
C SER A 133 14.97 -12.58 -37.69
N VAL A 134 14.05 -12.82 -36.76
CA VAL A 134 12.81 -12.02 -36.65
C VAL A 134 13.04 -10.62 -36.09
N ASN A 135 13.94 -10.44 -35.12
CA ASN A 135 14.28 -9.09 -34.64
C ASN A 135 14.91 -8.25 -35.77
N TYR A 136 15.80 -8.84 -36.58
CA TYR A 136 16.36 -8.18 -37.76
C TYR A 136 15.29 -7.81 -38.81
N LEU A 137 14.35 -8.72 -39.12
CA LEU A 137 13.25 -8.41 -40.05
C LEU A 137 12.30 -7.33 -39.50
N SER A 138 12.01 -7.36 -38.19
CA SER A 138 11.22 -6.32 -37.50
C SER A 138 11.93 -4.96 -37.56
N GLY A 139 13.25 -4.95 -37.40
CA GLY A 139 14.10 -3.79 -37.59
C GLY A 139 14.07 -3.24 -39.02
N MET A 140 14.26 -4.11 -40.03
CA MET A 140 14.12 -3.73 -41.44
C MET A 140 12.74 -3.14 -41.72
N PHE A 141 11.69 -3.73 -41.17
CA PHE A 141 10.34 -3.22 -41.33
C PHE A 141 10.21 -1.82 -40.71
N ALA A 142 10.69 -1.63 -39.47
CA ALA A 142 10.70 -0.32 -38.81
C ALA A 142 11.49 0.74 -39.61
N GLY A 143 12.67 0.38 -40.14
CA GLY A 143 13.51 1.27 -40.95
C GLY A 143 12.90 1.65 -42.32
N LEU A 144 12.03 0.80 -42.88
CA LEU A 144 11.25 1.07 -44.10
C LEU A 144 9.93 1.82 -43.82
N GLN A 145 9.41 1.76 -42.59
CA GLN A 145 8.09 2.29 -42.22
C GLN A 145 8.15 3.65 -41.49
N THR A 146 9.27 3.97 -40.83
CA THR A 146 9.48 5.26 -40.16
C THR A 146 9.41 6.44 -41.13
N LYS A 147 8.83 7.55 -40.67
CA LYS A 147 8.76 8.84 -41.37
C LYS A 147 9.69 9.87 -40.72
N THR A 148 10.02 9.71 -39.45
CA THR A 148 10.92 10.58 -38.67
C THR A 148 12.40 10.22 -38.81
N ASN A 149 12.72 9.01 -39.28
CA ASN A 149 14.02 8.35 -39.15
C ASN A 149 14.45 8.10 -37.69
N LYS A 150 13.51 8.12 -36.74
CA LYS A 150 13.76 7.83 -35.33
C LYS A 150 12.90 6.65 -34.90
N ILE A 151 13.53 5.61 -34.37
CA ILE A 151 12.84 4.42 -33.90
C ILE A 151 13.29 4.06 -32.49
N GLY A 152 12.35 3.55 -31.70
CA GLY A 152 12.55 3.16 -30.32
C GLY A 152 12.66 1.65 -30.15
N PHE A 153 13.31 1.21 -29.07
CA PHE A 153 13.24 -0.17 -28.62
C PHE A 153 13.11 -0.28 -27.10
N ILE A 154 12.37 -1.28 -26.62
CA ILE A 154 12.28 -1.60 -25.18
C ILE A 154 12.73 -3.04 -24.94
N SER A 155 13.77 -3.20 -24.13
CA SER A 155 14.39 -4.49 -23.80
C SER A 155 14.13 -4.87 -22.34
N PRO A 156 14.00 -6.16 -22.01
CA PRO A 156 14.11 -6.62 -20.63
C PRO A 156 15.50 -6.31 -20.03
N GLY A 157 16.57 -6.43 -20.84
CA GLY A 157 17.95 -6.14 -20.47
C GLY A 157 18.59 -7.11 -19.46
N ILE A 158 19.89 -6.92 -19.20
CA ILE A 158 20.72 -7.86 -18.41
C ILE A 158 20.22 -8.08 -16.98
N THR A 159 19.56 -7.09 -16.37
CA THR A 159 18.93 -7.19 -15.05
C THR A 159 17.85 -8.28 -14.98
N ALA A 160 17.22 -8.60 -16.11
CA ALA A 160 16.25 -9.68 -16.27
C ALA A 160 16.86 -11.00 -16.79
N GLY A 161 18.19 -11.10 -16.87
CA GLY A 161 18.90 -12.24 -17.47
C GLY A 161 18.89 -12.25 -19.01
N ALA A 162 18.48 -11.15 -19.65
CA ALA A 162 18.37 -11.03 -21.09
C ALA A 162 19.54 -10.24 -21.70
N SER A 163 20.16 -10.78 -22.74
CA SER A 163 21.18 -10.05 -23.51
C SER A 163 20.54 -9.01 -24.45
N ASP A 164 21.19 -7.87 -24.70
CA ASP A 164 20.73 -6.88 -25.67
C ASP A 164 21.02 -7.25 -27.15
N CYS A 165 21.41 -8.50 -27.41
CA CYS A 165 21.58 -9.06 -28.75
C CYS A 165 20.33 -8.95 -29.65
N PHE A 166 19.11 -8.99 -29.08
CA PHE A 166 17.86 -8.73 -29.81
C PHE A 166 17.77 -7.27 -30.27
N VAL A 167 18.14 -6.33 -29.38
CA VAL A 167 18.16 -4.89 -29.63
C VAL A 167 19.14 -4.57 -30.77
N TYR A 168 20.32 -5.19 -30.73
CA TYR A 168 21.32 -5.08 -31.80
C TYR A 168 20.80 -5.62 -33.15
N ALA A 169 20.18 -6.81 -33.16
CA ALA A 169 19.63 -7.37 -34.39
C ALA A 169 18.55 -6.47 -35.02
N PHE A 170 17.66 -5.90 -34.19
CA PHE A 170 16.66 -4.93 -34.62
C PHE A 170 17.28 -3.64 -35.16
N TRP A 171 18.23 -3.05 -34.43
CA TRP A 171 18.94 -1.86 -34.88
C TRP A 171 19.64 -2.06 -36.23
N LEU A 172 20.39 -3.16 -36.38
CA LEU A 172 21.10 -3.47 -37.62
C LEU A 172 20.12 -3.70 -38.78
N GLY A 173 19.00 -4.37 -38.51
CA GLY A 173 17.91 -4.53 -39.48
C GLY A 173 17.44 -3.19 -40.03
N ALA A 174 17.15 -2.22 -39.16
CA ALA A 174 16.72 -0.88 -39.56
C ALA A 174 17.82 -0.13 -40.32
N LYS A 175 19.06 -0.17 -39.83
CA LYS A 175 20.22 0.50 -40.46
C LYS A 175 20.51 -0.06 -41.87
N SER A 176 20.26 -1.35 -42.10
CA SER A 176 20.51 -2.02 -43.40
C SER A 176 19.63 -1.53 -44.55
N VAL A 177 18.46 -0.95 -44.24
CA VAL A 177 17.51 -0.39 -45.22
C VAL A 177 17.46 1.13 -45.19
N ASN A 178 17.88 1.75 -44.07
CA ASN A 178 17.90 3.19 -43.88
C ASN A 178 19.13 3.59 -43.03
N PRO A 179 20.24 4.02 -43.66
CA PRO A 179 21.46 4.41 -42.95
C PRO A 179 21.29 5.63 -42.02
N ASN A 180 20.26 6.44 -42.22
CA ASN A 180 20.01 7.68 -41.48
C ASN A 180 19.25 7.47 -40.15
N ILE A 181 18.94 6.22 -39.79
CA ILE A 181 18.21 5.88 -38.56
C ILE A 181 18.95 6.37 -37.31
N LYS A 182 18.22 7.12 -36.47
CA LYS A 182 18.54 7.35 -35.06
C LYS A 182 17.77 6.34 -34.22
N PHE A 183 18.50 5.63 -33.36
CA PHE A 183 17.97 4.52 -32.59
C PHE A 183 18.12 4.80 -31.10
N TYR A 184 17.02 4.69 -30.35
CA TYR A 184 16.95 4.96 -28.92
C TYR A 184 16.37 3.75 -28.20
N TYR A 185 16.95 3.30 -27.09
CA TYR A 185 16.39 2.18 -26.34
C TYR A 185 16.53 2.30 -24.82
N TYR A 186 15.56 1.70 -24.13
CA TYR A 186 15.53 1.52 -22.68
C TYR A 186 15.56 0.05 -22.32
N ASN A 187 16.21 -0.27 -21.20
CA ASN A 187 16.08 -1.56 -20.53
C ASN A 187 15.12 -1.38 -19.34
N ILE A 188 14.15 -2.27 -19.13
CA ILE A 188 13.17 -2.12 -18.01
C ILE A 188 13.45 -3.05 -16.80
N GLY A 189 14.37 -4.00 -16.97
CA GLY A 189 14.76 -4.96 -15.93
C GLY A 189 13.71 -6.03 -15.62
N SER A 190 12.78 -6.29 -16.54
CA SER A 190 11.78 -7.36 -16.47
C SER A 190 11.30 -7.70 -17.89
N TYR A 191 10.87 -8.93 -18.13
CA TYR A 191 10.10 -9.28 -19.34
C TYR A 191 8.66 -8.75 -19.28
N LEU A 192 8.14 -8.48 -18.08
CA LEU A 192 6.79 -7.97 -17.85
C LEU A 192 6.80 -6.92 -16.71
N ASP A 193 6.67 -5.64 -17.08
CA ASP A 193 6.46 -4.52 -16.14
C ASP A 193 5.67 -3.43 -16.87
N LYS A 194 4.34 -3.53 -16.84
CA LYS A 194 3.43 -2.67 -17.62
C LYS A 194 3.64 -1.18 -17.39
N ASP A 195 3.97 -0.78 -16.16
CA ASP A 195 4.12 0.62 -15.81
C ASP A 195 5.44 1.20 -16.31
N LYS A 196 6.56 0.46 -16.17
CA LYS A 196 7.83 0.85 -16.81
C LYS A 196 7.73 0.83 -18.32
N THR A 197 7.15 -0.21 -18.91
CA THR A 197 6.95 -0.31 -20.36
C THR A 197 6.15 0.87 -20.88
N LYS A 198 5.05 1.23 -20.20
CA LYS A 198 4.27 2.41 -20.55
C LYS A 198 5.12 3.67 -20.51
N GLY A 199 5.76 3.96 -19.37
CA GLY A 199 6.56 5.18 -19.20
C GLY A 199 7.75 5.27 -20.17
N ALA A 200 8.39 4.15 -20.48
CA ALA A 200 9.48 4.07 -21.46
C ALA A 200 8.97 4.33 -22.88
N ALA A 201 7.84 3.73 -23.28
CA ALA A 201 7.23 3.95 -24.58
C ALA A 201 6.74 5.39 -24.76
N GLU A 202 6.08 5.96 -23.74
CA GLU A 202 5.68 7.37 -23.73
C GLU A 202 6.90 8.28 -23.88
N ASN A 203 8.00 8.00 -23.18
CA ASN A 203 9.22 8.80 -23.27
C ASN A 203 9.89 8.71 -24.66
N LEU A 204 9.95 7.52 -25.26
CA LEU A 204 10.46 7.32 -26.63
C LEU A 204 9.64 8.08 -27.67
N ILE A 205 8.31 8.16 -27.51
CA ILE A 205 7.42 8.90 -28.41
C ILE A 205 7.48 10.41 -28.16
N ASP A 206 7.41 10.86 -26.90
CA ASP A 206 7.24 12.29 -26.58
C ASP A 206 8.55 13.09 -26.58
N VAL A 207 9.62 12.48 -26.06
CA VAL A 207 10.90 13.17 -25.87
C VAL A 207 11.85 12.91 -27.03
N TYR A 208 11.85 11.67 -27.55
CA TYR A 208 12.71 11.27 -28.66
C TYR A 208 12.01 11.29 -30.02
N ASP A 209 10.67 11.44 -30.07
CA ASP A 209 9.87 11.45 -31.31
C ASP A 209 10.12 10.20 -32.18
N CYS A 210 10.18 9.04 -31.53
CA CYS A 210 10.16 7.74 -32.20
C CYS A 210 8.75 7.46 -32.73
N ASP A 211 8.64 7.10 -34.02
CA ASP A 211 7.35 6.81 -34.65
C ASP A 211 7.08 5.31 -34.88
N VAL A 212 8.10 4.47 -34.70
CA VAL A 212 7.99 3.01 -34.58
C VAL A 212 8.74 2.57 -33.33
N ILE A 213 8.12 1.75 -32.50
CA ILE A 213 8.74 1.11 -31.34
C ILE A 213 8.73 -0.41 -31.57
N GLY A 214 9.89 -1.04 -31.43
CA GLY A 214 10.00 -2.48 -31.24
C GLY A 214 10.21 -2.83 -29.77
N ASP A 215 9.94 -4.08 -29.40
CA ASP A 215 10.27 -4.59 -28.09
C ASP A 215 10.46 -6.12 -28.13
N THR A 216 10.87 -6.69 -27.00
CA THR A 216 10.99 -8.15 -26.79
C THR A 216 10.39 -8.56 -25.43
N LEU A 217 9.34 -7.86 -25.03
CA LEU A 217 8.63 -8.10 -23.78
C LEU A 217 7.57 -9.18 -23.93
N ASP A 218 7.03 -9.67 -22.83
CA ASP A 218 6.01 -10.74 -22.87
C ASP A 218 4.62 -10.22 -23.27
N ASP A 219 4.37 -8.90 -23.22
CA ASP A 219 3.07 -8.30 -23.53
C ASP A 219 3.11 -7.16 -24.56
N PHE A 220 1.92 -6.72 -24.99
CA PHE A 220 1.77 -5.69 -26.02
C PHE A 220 1.74 -4.24 -25.48
N THR A 221 2.21 -3.98 -24.25
CA THR A 221 2.01 -2.67 -23.61
C THR A 221 2.71 -1.52 -24.36
N ALA A 222 3.92 -1.73 -24.88
CA ALA A 222 4.65 -0.72 -25.64
C ALA A 222 3.89 -0.27 -26.90
N SER A 223 3.41 -1.26 -27.66
CA SER A 223 2.61 -1.03 -28.87
C SER A 223 1.23 -0.43 -28.57
N ASN A 224 0.59 -0.80 -27.46
CA ASN A 224 -0.66 -0.15 -27.02
C ASN A 224 -0.45 1.35 -26.74
N VAL A 225 0.69 1.74 -26.17
CA VAL A 225 1.05 3.16 -26.04
C VAL A 225 1.21 3.81 -27.42
N ALA A 226 1.98 3.21 -28.33
CA ALA A 226 2.16 3.75 -29.69
C ALA A 226 0.80 4.01 -30.39
N ILE A 227 -0.12 3.05 -30.32
CA ILE A 227 -1.49 3.16 -30.85
C ILE A 227 -2.25 4.32 -30.18
N SER A 228 -2.21 4.43 -28.85
CA SER A 228 -2.89 5.52 -28.13
C SER A 228 -2.35 6.93 -28.47
N ARG A 229 -1.14 7.01 -29.03
CA ARG A 229 -0.51 8.25 -29.51
C ARG A 229 -0.61 8.44 -31.03
N GLY A 230 -1.48 7.68 -31.71
CA GLY A 230 -1.72 7.79 -33.15
C GLY A 230 -0.56 7.30 -34.01
N ARG A 231 0.33 6.46 -33.47
CA ARG A 231 1.40 5.78 -34.22
C ARG A 231 0.98 4.33 -34.51
N TYR A 232 1.55 3.73 -35.55
CA TYR A 232 1.31 2.32 -35.85
C TYR A 232 2.16 1.40 -34.97
N ALA A 233 1.62 0.24 -34.61
CA ALA A 233 2.33 -0.80 -33.87
C ALA A 233 2.95 -1.84 -34.80
N ILE A 234 4.06 -2.42 -34.35
CA ILE A 234 4.58 -3.70 -34.87
C ILE A 234 4.39 -4.78 -33.81
N GLY A 235 4.29 -6.03 -34.28
CA GLY A 235 4.13 -7.20 -33.43
C GLY A 235 5.40 -7.50 -32.63
N THR A 236 5.21 -7.89 -31.37
CA THR A 236 6.26 -8.37 -30.45
C THR A 236 5.98 -9.84 -30.10
N ASN A 237 6.72 -10.42 -29.14
CA ASN A 237 6.50 -11.70 -28.43
C ASN A 237 6.13 -12.98 -29.23
N GLY A 238 6.05 -12.91 -30.56
CA GLY A 238 5.64 -13.98 -31.48
C GLY A 238 4.17 -14.39 -31.44
N PHE A 239 3.26 -13.62 -30.84
CA PHE A 239 1.81 -13.80 -31.00
C PHE A 239 1.29 -13.03 -32.24
N PRO A 240 0.24 -13.49 -32.95
CA PRO A 240 -0.31 -12.76 -34.09
C PRO A 240 -1.17 -11.54 -33.67
N GLN A 241 -0.56 -10.46 -33.17
CA GLN A 241 -1.33 -9.32 -32.61
C GLN A 241 -2.29 -8.65 -33.59
N ARG A 242 -2.01 -8.72 -34.90
CA ARG A 242 -2.91 -8.18 -35.94
C ARG A 242 -4.32 -8.80 -35.90
N ASP A 243 -4.45 -10.03 -35.39
CA ASP A 243 -5.74 -10.72 -35.28
C ASP A 243 -6.60 -10.19 -34.11
N VAL A 244 -5.98 -9.52 -33.14
CA VAL A 244 -6.64 -8.89 -31.97
C VAL A 244 -6.81 -7.38 -32.16
N TYR A 245 -5.79 -6.71 -32.69
CA TYR A 245 -5.71 -5.24 -32.79
C TYR A 245 -6.00 -4.68 -34.19
N GLY A 246 -6.23 -5.55 -35.17
CA GLY A 246 -6.64 -5.18 -36.52
C GLY A 246 -5.64 -4.27 -37.23
N GLU A 247 -6.16 -3.20 -37.82
CA GLU A 247 -5.41 -2.28 -38.70
C GLU A 247 -4.35 -1.43 -37.99
N ASN A 248 -4.40 -1.35 -36.65
CA ASN A 248 -3.40 -0.65 -35.86
C ASN A 248 -2.01 -1.32 -35.88
N VAL A 249 -1.95 -2.61 -36.23
CA VAL A 249 -0.72 -3.40 -36.32
C VAL A 249 -0.32 -3.59 -37.78
N VAL A 250 0.77 -2.94 -38.20
CA VAL A 250 1.21 -2.93 -39.61
C VAL A 250 2.02 -4.16 -40.00
N TYR A 251 2.71 -4.78 -39.04
CA TYR A 251 3.55 -5.96 -39.25
C TYR A 251 3.54 -6.83 -38.00
N THR A 252 3.64 -8.14 -38.17
CA THR A 252 3.64 -9.15 -37.11
C THR A 252 4.49 -10.33 -37.57
N TYR A 253 5.30 -10.88 -36.67
CA TYR A 253 5.80 -12.24 -36.79
C TYR A 253 5.09 -13.11 -35.74
N ALA A 254 4.70 -14.32 -36.11
CA ALA A 254 4.07 -15.28 -35.21
C ALA A 254 4.89 -16.56 -35.13
N TYR A 255 5.03 -17.14 -33.93
CA TYR A 255 5.60 -18.47 -33.74
C TYR A 255 4.60 -19.56 -34.17
N ASN A 256 5.07 -20.57 -34.89
CA ASN A 256 4.31 -21.74 -35.25
C ASN A 256 4.98 -23.00 -34.68
N TRP A 257 4.89 -23.15 -33.36
CA TRP A 257 5.50 -24.27 -32.64
C TRP A 257 4.96 -25.64 -33.07
N THR A 258 3.74 -25.71 -33.60
CA THR A 258 3.15 -26.93 -34.18
C THR A 258 4.05 -27.56 -35.24
N LYS A 259 4.65 -26.74 -36.12
CA LYS A 259 5.58 -27.19 -37.18
C LYS A 259 6.83 -27.90 -36.65
N TYR A 260 7.23 -27.64 -35.40
CA TYR A 260 8.38 -28.31 -34.76
C TYR A 260 7.95 -29.42 -33.80
N PHE A 261 6.94 -29.18 -32.96
CA PHE A 261 6.52 -30.13 -31.95
C PHE A 261 5.85 -31.37 -32.58
N VAL A 262 5.14 -31.26 -33.72
CA VAL A 262 4.52 -32.42 -34.39
C VAL A 262 5.58 -33.41 -34.90
N PRO A 263 6.61 -33.01 -35.67
CA PRO A 263 7.71 -33.90 -36.02
C PRO A 263 8.43 -34.51 -34.82
N ILE A 264 8.68 -33.71 -33.76
CA ILE A 264 9.38 -34.20 -32.55
C ILE A 264 8.54 -35.26 -31.82
N ALA A 265 7.27 -34.99 -31.53
CA ALA A 265 6.40 -35.94 -30.85
C ALA A 265 6.18 -37.20 -31.71
N SER A 266 6.07 -37.06 -33.04
CA SER A 266 6.00 -38.19 -33.97
C SER A 266 7.29 -39.03 -33.94
N ALA A 267 8.46 -38.39 -33.83
CA ALA A 267 9.74 -39.09 -33.68
C ALA A 267 9.82 -39.87 -32.36
N VAL A 268 9.34 -39.29 -31.26
CA VAL A 268 9.23 -39.96 -29.95
C VAL A 268 8.30 -41.17 -30.01
N LYS A 269 7.08 -41.02 -30.56
CA LYS A 269 6.10 -42.12 -30.73
C LYS A 269 6.67 -43.27 -31.57
N ASN A 270 7.44 -42.94 -32.61
CA ASN A 270 8.12 -43.91 -33.48
C ASN A 270 9.49 -44.40 -32.94
N LYS A 271 9.85 -44.03 -31.70
CA LYS A 271 11.08 -44.45 -31.00
C LYS A 271 12.37 -44.12 -31.79
N ILE A 272 12.34 -43.01 -32.54
CA ILE A 272 13.50 -42.47 -33.27
C ILE A 272 14.47 -41.82 -32.27
N PRO A 273 15.79 -42.04 -32.37
CA PRO A 273 16.77 -41.49 -31.42
C PRO A 273 16.73 -39.95 -31.30
N PRO A 274 16.85 -39.40 -30.07
CA PRO A 274 16.90 -37.96 -29.82
C PRO A 274 17.96 -37.19 -30.62
N SER A 275 17.51 -36.14 -31.31
CA SER A 275 18.36 -35.21 -32.08
C SER A 275 18.24 -33.77 -31.54
N LYS A 276 19.15 -32.88 -31.94
CA LYS A 276 19.01 -31.44 -31.62
C LYS A 276 18.11 -30.76 -32.64
N TRP A 277 17.18 -29.94 -32.17
CA TRP A 277 16.28 -29.15 -33.02
C TRP A 277 16.65 -27.66 -32.95
N TYR A 278 16.69 -27.01 -34.11
CA TYR A 278 16.96 -25.58 -34.21
C TYR A 278 15.90 -24.94 -35.10
N ALA A 279 15.08 -24.07 -34.50
CA ALA A 279 13.90 -23.51 -35.15
C ALA A 279 14.15 -22.08 -35.69
N ASP A 280 13.89 -21.88 -36.98
CA ASP A 280 14.13 -20.63 -37.71
C ASP A 280 13.23 -20.60 -38.96
N PHE A 281 13.43 -19.62 -39.84
CA PHE A 281 12.99 -19.72 -41.23
C PHE A 281 13.64 -20.92 -41.93
N ASN A 282 12.86 -21.65 -42.73
CA ASN A 282 13.31 -22.87 -43.41
C ASN A 282 12.80 -22.89 -44.87
N LYS A 283 13.52 -23.57 -45.77
CA LYS A 283 13.07 -23.81 -47.16
C LYS A 283 11.84 -24.70 -47.20
N ASP A 284 11.76 -25.68 -46.30
CA ASP A 284 10.52 -26.41 -46.06
C ASP A 284 9.60 -25.54 -45.20
N ASN A 285 8.49 -25.10 -45.79
CA ASN A 285 7.49 -24.28 -45.10
C ASN A 285 6.84 -25.01 -43.91
N ASN A 286 6.81 -26.35 -43.93
CA ASN A 286 6.33 -27.18 -42.82
C ASN A 286 7.30 -27.20 -41.64
N LEU A 287 8.53 -26.69 -41.80
CA LEU A 287 9.55 -26.53 -40.77
C LEU A 287 9.99 -25.06 -40.60
N SER A 288 9.25 -24.08 -41.14
CA SER A 288 9.52 -22.65 -40.91
C SER A 288 8.81 -22.20 -39.63
N LEU A 289 9.56 -21.89 -38.57
CA LEU A 289 9.00 -21.50 -37.26
C LEU A 289 8.13 -20.25 -37.35
N TYR A 290 8.44 -19.34 -38.26
CA TYR A 290 7.85 -18.01 -38.29
C TYR A 290 6.88 -17.84 -39.46
N ASP A 291 5.67 -17.41 -39.14
CA ASP A 291 4.69 -16.92 -40.10
C ASP A 291 4.63 -15.38 -40.01
N LEU A 292 4.63 -14.68 -41.15
CA LEU A 292 4.66 -13.21 -41.22
C LEU A 292 3.31 -12.65 -41.70
N SER A 293 2.80 -11.64 -41.00
CA SER A 293 1.54 -10.96 -41.30
C SER A 293 1.79 -9.47 -41.54
N PHE A 294 1.13 -8.89 -42.55
CA PHE A 294 1.29 -7.48 -42.93
C PHE A 294 -0.08 -6.81 -43.06
N GLY A 295 -0.19 -5.57 -42.60
CA GLY A 295 -1.38 -4.74 -42.81
C GLY A 295 -1.61 -4.39 -44.29
N PHE A 296 -2.85 -4.02 -44.62
CA PHE A 296 -3.23 -3.59 -45.98
C PHE A 296 -2.43 -2.33 -46.41
N GLN A 297 -2.25 -1.38 -45.48
CA GLN A 297 -1.54 -0.10 -45.67
C GLN A 297 -0.01 -0.22 -45.88
N VAL A 298 0.59 -1.41 -45.71
CA VAL A 298 2.01 -1.62 -46.00
C VAL A 298 2.21 -1.76 -47.52
N SER A 299 3.14 -0.99 -48.07
CA SER A 299 3.43 -0.95 -49.51
C SER A 299 3.89 -2.31 -50.05
N ALA A 300 3.61 -2.56 -51.34
CA ALA A 300 4.06 -3.78 -52.01
C ALA A 300 5.59 -3.92 -52.03
N GLU A 301 6.31 -2.80 -52.12
CA GLU A 301 7.77 -2.76 -52.07
C GLU A 301 8.31 -3.19 -50.70
N THR A 302 7.75 -2.66 -49.60
CA THR A 302 8.15 -3.07 -48.24
C THR A 302 7.86 -4.55 -48.01
N LYS A 303 6.69 -5.06 -48.43
CA LYS A 303 6.36 -6.50 -48.37
C LYS A 303 7.38 -7.33 -49.15
N PHE A 304 7.71 -6.93 -50.39
CA PHE A 304 8.68 -7.62 -51.23
C PHE A 304 10.07 -7.68 -50.59
N LYS A 305 10.59 -6.55 -50.06
CA LYS A 305 11.89 -6.47 -49.38
C LYS A 305 11.98 -7.44 -48.19
N ILE A 306 10.98 -7.44 -47.30
CA ILE A 306 10.94 -8.33 -46.12
C ILE A 306 10.82 -9.81 -46.52
N ILE A 307 9.93 -10.15 -47.46
CA ILE A 307 9.76 -11.54 -47.94
C ILE A 307 11.02 -12.04 -48.65
N ASN A 308 11.72 -11.19 -49.40
CA ASN A 308 12.98 -11.56 -50.05
C ASN A 308 14.08 -11.84 -49.02
N GLN A 309 14.19 -11.01 -47.97
CA GLN A 309 15.14 -11.27 -46.88
C GLN A 309 14.79 -12.56 -46.11
N THR A 310 13.50 -12.85 -45.94
CA THR A 310 13.04 -14.11 -45.32
C THR A 310 13.51 -15.33 -46.11
N LYS A 311 13.38 -15.31 -47.45
CA LYS A 311 13.89 -16.37 -48.34
C LYS A 311 15.42 -16.49 -48.29
N SER A 312 16.12 -15.37 -48.10
CA SER A 312 17.57 -15.33 -47.89
C SER A 312 17.95 -16.06 -46.59
N PHE A 313 17.30 -15.77 -45.46
CA PHE A 313 17.54 -16.45 -44.18
C PHE A 313 17.19 -17.94 -44.18
N ALA A 314 16.17 -18.35 -44.94
CA ALA A 314 15.90 -19.77 -45.18
C ALA A 314 16.97 -20.46 -46.06
N SER A 315 17.81 -19.70 -46.77
CA SER A 315 18.69 -20.23 -47.81
C SER A 315 20.18 -20.30 -47.48
N TYR A 316 20.68 -19.38 -46.65
CA TYR A 316 22.09 -19.30 -46.29
C TYR A 316 22.42 -20.02 -44.98
N VAL A 317 23.71 -20.28 -44.75
CA VAL A 317 24.18 -20.78 -43.45
C VAL A 317 24.04 -19.66 -42.42
N ARG A 318 23.39 -19.95 -41.30
CA ARG A 318 23.07 -18.96 -40.24
C ARG A 318 24.26 -18.08 -39.84
N THR A 319 25.45 -18.66 -39.72
CA THR A 319 26.68 -17.95 -39.33
C THR A 319 27.13 -16.87 -40.32
N LEU A 320 26.58 -16.85 -41.54
CA LEU A 320 26.82 -15.86 -42.59
C LEU A 320 25.69 -14.82 -42.69
N HIS A 321 24.67 -14.86 -41.83
CA HIS A 321 23.62 -13.84 -41.82
C HIS A 321 24.19 -12.46 -41.43
N PRO A 322 23.59 -11.33 -41.87
CA PRO A 322 24.17 -10.00 -41.67
C PRO A 322 24.38 -9.63 -40.20
N TYR A 323 23.53 -10.09 -39.29
CA TYR A 323 23.68 -9.89 -37.84
C TYR A 323 24.76 -10.77 -37.18
N PHE A 324 25.35 -11.73 -37.91
CA PHE A 324 26.54 -12.44 -37.50
C PHE A 324 27.81 -11.91 -38.18
N CYS A 325 27.74 -11.47 -39.44
CA CYS A 325 28.89 -11.00 -40.23
C CYS A 325 28.64 -9.59 -40.78
N ASN A 326 29.32 -8.58 -40.22
CA ASN A 326 29.22 -7.17 -40.65
C ASN A 326 30.37 -6.32 -40.08
N GLU A 327 30.59 -5.15 -40.67
CA GLU A 327 31.64 -4.19 -40.29
C GLU A 327 31.66 -3.79 -38.80
N TYR A 328 30.51 -3.71 -38.14
CA TYR A 328 30.45 -3.31 -36.73
C TYR A 328 31.04 -4.35 -35.76
N MET A 329 31.06 -5.63 -36.15
CA MET A 329 31.51 -6.71 -35.26
C MET A 329 33.03 -6.73 -35.06
N GLU A 330 33.84 -6.23 -35.99
CA GLU A 330 35.30 -6.34 -35.89
C GLU A 330 35.87 -5.56 -34.70
N GLY A 331 35.50 -4.28 -34.55
CA GLY A 331 35.91 -3.46 -33.41
C GLY A 331 35.15 -3.82 -32.12
N TYR A 332 33.86 -4.17 -32.23
CA TYR A 332 33.02 -4.48 -31.07
C TYR A 332 33.47 -5.76 -30.35
N THR A 333 33.72 -6.85 -31.09
CA THR A 333 34.15 -8.12 -30.49
C THR A 333 35.52 -8.01 -29.80
N GLN A 334 36.43 -7.19 -30.34
CA GLN A 334 37.72 -6.90 -29.70
C GLN A 334 37.53 -6.11 -28.40
N LYS A 335 36.70 -5.05 -28.42
CA LYS A 335 36.44 -4.19 -27.26
C LYS A 335 35.82 -4.94 -26.07
N TYR A 336 34.90 -5.87 -26.33
CA TYR A 336 34.16 -6.61 -25.30
C TYR A 336 34.60 -8.07 -25.14
N ASN A 337 35.74 -8.45 -25.74
CA ASN A 337 36.33 -9.80 -25.67
C ASN A 337 35.35 -10.94 -26.06
N LEU A 338 34.56 -10.73 -27.11
CA LEU A 338 33.54 -11.67 -27.58
C LEU A 338 34.10 -12.64 -28.62
N THR A 339 33.62 -13.89 -28.58
CA THR A 339 34.14 -14.97 -29.42
C THR A 339 33.78 -14.78 -30.91
N ARG A 340 34.80 -14.53 -31.75
CA ARG A 340 34.71 -14.43 -33.22
C ARG A 340 34.73 -15.79 -33.91
N GLN A 341 34.22 -15.85 -35.15
CA GLN A 341 34.32 -17.06 -35.97
C GLN A 341 35.77 -17.24 -36.45
N PRO A 342 36.30 -18.48 -36.51
CA PRO A 342 37.65 -18.75 -37.01
C PRO A 342 37.89 -18.15 -38.40
N ASN A 343 39.10 -17.62 -38.63
CA ASN A 343 39.54 -17.03 -39.91
C ASN A 343 38.70 -15.84 -40.41
N THR A 344 37.98 -15.15 -39.53
CA THR A 344 37.23 -13.93 -39.86
C THR A 344 37.50 -12.82 -38.84
N THR A 345 37.54 -11.57 -39.28
CA THR A 345 37.69 -10.41 -38.37
C THR A 345 36.33 -9.82 -37.98
N ASN A 346 35.38 -9.85 -38.92
CA ASN A 346 34.08 -9.18 -38.88
C ASN A 346 32.87 -10.12 -38.66
N CYS A 347 33.11 -11.39 -38.30
CA CYS A 347 32.04 -12.33 -37.95
C CYS A 347 32.11 -12.81 -36.49
N ILE A 348 30.98 -12.73 -35.79
CA ILE A 348 30.82 -13.18 -34.41
C ILE A 348 30.23 -14.60 -34.35
N THR A 349 30.58 -15.39 -33.34
CA THR A 349 29.95 -16.71 -33.10
C THR A 349 28.55 -16.57 -32.51
N THR A 350 27.77 -17.67 -32.48
CA THR A 350 26.51 -17.70 -31.72
C THR A 350 26.72 -17.40 -30.23
N THR A 351 27.79 -17.88 -29.61
CA THR A 351 28.11 -17.57 -28.20
C THR A 351 28.46 -16.09 -28.02
N GLY A 352 29.30 -15.52 -28.89
CA GLY A 352 29.66 -14.10 -28.84
C GLY A 352 28.45 -13.18 -29.08
N PHE A 353 27.54 -13.56 -29.99
CA PHE A 353 26.31 -12.81 -30.24
C PHE A 353 25.40 -12.74 -29.03
N ILE A 354 25.30 -13.84 -28.25
CA ILE A 354 24.52 -13.89 -26.99
C ILE A 354 25.18 -13.05 -25.87
N GLY A 355 26.44 -12.59 -26.04
CA GLY A 355 27.12 -11.67 -25.12
C GLY A 355 27.08 -10.20 -25.53
N ILE A 356 26.20 -9.81 -26.46
CA ILE A 356 26.05 -8.40 -26.87
C ILE A 356 25.16 -7.68 -25.84
N ASP A 357 25.79 -7.09 -24.83
CA ASP A 357 25.11 -6.42 -23.71
C ASP A 357 25.42 -4.91 -23.60
N ALA A 358 26.11 -4.36 -24.61
CA ALA A 358 26.46 -2.95 -24.70
C ALA A 358 26.09 -2.39 -26.09
N PRO A 359 25.75 -1.09 -26.23
CA PRO A 359 25.37 -0.51 -27.51
C PRO A 359 26.45 -0.68 -28.59
N VAL A 360 26.02 -1.08 -29.80
CA VAL A 360 26.85 -1.25 -31.00
C VAL A 360 26.69 -0.02 -31.89
N GLY A 361 27.79 0.51 -32.43
CA GLY A 361 27.75 1.64 -33.37
C GLY A 361 26.99 2.86 -32.82
N ASP A 362 26.00 3.34 -33.57
CA ASP A 362 25.20 4.54 -33.27
C ASP A 362 24.00 4.29 -32.32
N MET A 363 23.94 3.15 -31.63
CA MET A 363 22.84 2.82 -30.72
C MET A 363 22.85 3.73 -29.47
N ASN A 364 21.80 4.53 -29.27
CA ASN A 364 21.67 5.40 -28.09
C ASN A 364 20.97 4.64 -26.95
N TYR A 365 21.76 4.08 -26.04
CA TYR A 365 21.23 3.52 -24.80
C TYR A 365 20.82 4.63 -23.83
N LEU A 366 19.54 4.64 -23.43
CA LEU A 366 18.98 5.63 -22.51
C LEU A 366 19.04 5.17 -21.04
N GLY A 367 19.55 3.97 -20.77
CA GLY A 367 19.71 3.40 -19.43
C GLY A 367 18.58 2.46 -19.01
N ASN A 368 18.60 2.09 -17.74
CA ASN A 368 17.49 1.35 -17.12
C ASN A 368 16.33 2.33 -16.83
N TYR A 369 15.14 2.08 -17.36
CA TYR A 369 13.98 2.94 -17.11
C TYR A 369 13.46 2.76 -15.68
N THR A 370 13.39 3.87 -14.94
CA THR A 370 12.85 3.92 -13.58
C THR A 370 11.69 4.90 -13.51
N ILE A 371 10.56 4.47 -12.95
CA ILE A 371 9.41 5.36 -12.71
C ILE A 371 9.79 6.38 -11.64
N LYS A 372 9.58 7.68 -11.94
CA LYS A 372 9.84 8.76 -10.98
C LYS A 372 8.66 8.87 -10.02
N PHE A 373 8.92 8.63 -8.73
CA PHE A 373 7.93 8.85 -7.68
C PHE A 373 7.74 10.35 -7.43
N SER A 374 6.47 10.78 -7.33
CA SER A 374 6.11 12.17 -7.03
C SER A 374 5.85 12.35 -5.54
N LYS A 375 6.38 13.42 -4.95
CA LYS A 375 6.13 13.74 -3.55
C LYS A 375 4.85 14.56 -3.42
N VAL A 376 3.86 14.03 -2.72
CA VAL A 376 2.66 14.79 -2.35
C VAL A 376 2.95 15.57 -1.07
N GLU A 377 3.07 16.89 -1.23
CA GLU A 377 3.26 17.80 -0.10
C GLU A 377 1.93 18.20 0.54
N PHE A 378 1.96 18.46 1.85
CA PHE A 378 0.77 18.94 2.57
C PHE A 378 0.33 20.31 2.05
N GLN A 379 -0.97 20.51 1.87
CA GLN A 379 -1.49 21.69 1.18
C GLN A 379 -1.09 23.00 1.90
N ARG A 380 -0.26 23.81 1.24
CA ARG A 380 0.35 25.03 1.84
C ARG A 380 -0.67 26.05 2.35
N SER A 381 -1.86 26.12 1.74
CA SER A 381 -2.99 26.94 2.22
C SER A 381 -3.46 26.54 3.61
N ILE A 382 -3.57 25.24 3.89
CA ILE A 382 -3.99 24.69 5.18
C ILE A 382 -2.93 25.00 6.25
N GLN A 383 -1.64 24.80 5.92
CA GLN A 383 -0.53 25.16 6.81
C GLN A 383 -0.57 26.64 7.20
N ILE A 384 -0.73 27.54 6.22
CA ILE A 384 -0.80 29.00 6.47
C ILE A 384 -2.03 29.35 7.31
N GLY A 385 -3.20 28.79 6.99
CA GLY A 385 -4.45 29.05 7.70
C GLY A 385 -4.37 28.70 9.19
N PHE A 386 -3.98 27.47 9.54
CA PHE A 386 -3.83 27.07 10.94
C PHE A 386 -2.73 27.86 11.67
N SER A 387 -1.65 28.23 10.98
CA SER A 387 -0.56 29.02 11.58
C SER A 387 -1.01 30.43 11.96
N ILE A 388 -1.76 31.10 11.07
CA ILE A 388 -2.30 32.45 11.33
C ILE A 388 -3.31 32.42 12.48
N VAL A 389 -4.28 31.50 12.46
CA VAL A 389 -5.30 31.40 13.51
C VAL A 389 -4.67 31.10 14.86
N SER A 390 -3.72 30.17 14.92
CA SER A 390 -3.00 29.84 16.16
C SER A 390 -2.15 31.01 16.66
N GLY A 391 -1.50 31.76 15.76
CA GLY A 391 -0.74 32.96 16.11
C GLY A 391 -1.60 34.09 16.71
N LEU A 392 -2.79 34.33 16.14
CA LEU A 392 -3.75 35.30 16.69
C LEU A 392 -4.27 34.88 18.08
N LEU A 393 -4.53 33.57 18.26
CA LEU A 393 -4.96 33.02 19.56
C LEU A 393 -3.84 33.09 20.62
N ILE A 394 -2.58 32.88 20.25
CA ILE A 394 -1.41 33.12 21.14
C ILE A 394 -1.37 34.59 21.55
N GLY A 395 -1.54 35.52 20.61
CA GLY A 395 -1.61 36.96 20.90
C GLY A 395 -2.73 37.31 21.90
N PHE A 396 -3.93 36.76 21.70
CA PHE A 396 -5.04 36.90 22.63
C PHE A 396 -4.75 36.34 24.02
N VAL A 397 -4.10 35.17 24.12
CA VAL A 397 -3.69 34.57 25.40
C VAL A 397 -2.64 35.42 26.12
N ILE A 398 -1.65 35.98 25.40
CA ILE A 398 -0.64 36.88 25.97
C ILE A 398 -1.31 38.15 26.52
N LEU A 399 -2.28 38.73 25.81
CA LEU A 399 -3.09 39.85 26.32
C LEU A 399 -3.86 39.48 27.60
N MET A 400 -4.39 38.26 27.68
CA MET A 400 -5.05 37.76 28.91
C MET A 400 -4.06 37.56 30.06
N MET A 401 -2.83 37.07 29.82
CA MET A 401 -1.78 36.99 30.84
C MET A 401 -1.42 38.39 31.38
N ILE A 402 -1.24 39.37 30.50
CA ILE A 402 -0.98 40.77 30.87
C ILE A 402 -2.16 41.33 31.70
N GLY A 403 -3.39 41.02 31.30
CA GLY A 403 -4.60 41.37 32.04
C GLY A 403 -4.63 40.80 33.47
N ILE A 404 -4.28 39.53 33.64
CA ILE A 404 -4.23 38.87 34.96
C ILE A 404 -3.20 39.54 35.87
N VAL A 405 -2.00 39.85 35.35
CA VAL A 405 -0.95 40.54 36.12
C VAL A 405 -1.39 41.96 36.48
N LYS A 406 -2.02 42.69 35.55
CA LYS A 406 -2.49 44.08 35.77
C LYS A 406 -3.63 44.19 36.79
N TYR A 407 -4.55 43.22 36.81
CA TYR A 407 -5.72 43.21 37.69
C TYR A 407 -5.62 42.18 38.83
N GLN A 408 -4.39 41.78 39.21
CA GLN A 408 -4.14 40.75 40.21
C GLN A 408 -4.72 41.05 41.60
N ASP A 409 -4.86 42.34 41.94
CA ASP A 409 -5.37 42.81 43.23
C ASP A 409 -6.91 42.82 43.30
N THR A 410 -7.60 42.74 42.16
CA THR A 410 -9.07 42.73 42.10
C THR A 410 -9.60 41.44 42.75
N PRO A 411 -10.65 41.48 43.60
CA PRO A 411 -11.13 40.31 44.35
C PRO A 411 -11.44 39.08 43.49
N SER A 412 -11.91 39.28 42.25
CA SER A 412 -12.24 38.21 41.29
C SER A 412 -11.02 37.43 40.76
N ILE A 413 -9.86 38.08 40.63
CA ILE A 413 -8.61 37.45 40.18
C ILE A 413 -7.79 36.97 41.39
N ARG A 414 -7.76 37.76 42.47
CA ARG A 414 -7.02 37.45 43.70
C ARG A 414 -7.50 36.15 44.36
N SER A 415 -8.83 35.97 44.50
CA SER A 415 -9.44 34.72 45.00
C SER A 415 -9.08 33.54 44.10
N ALA A 416 -9.12 33.75 42.78
CA ALA A 416 -8.77 32.77 41.77
C ALA A 416 -7.27 32.46 41.65
N SER A 417 -6.40 32.94 42.55
CA SER A 417 -4.96 32.62 42.61
C SER A 417 -4.21 32.88 41.27
N PRO A 418 -3.71 34.10 41.03
CA PRO A 418 -3.15 34.54 39.74
C PRO A 418 -2.14 33.58 39.10
N SER A 419 -1.28 32.95 39.91
CA SER A 419 -0.28 31.97 39.45
C SER A 419 -0.91 30.74 38.76
N PHE A 420 -2.05 30.25 39.24
CA PHE A 420 -2.76 29.13 38.61
C PHE A 420 -3.44 29.55 37.31
N LEU A 421 -3.96 30.79 37.24
CA LEU A 421 -4.53 31.33 36.01
C LEU A 421 -3.47 31.43 34.90
N ASN A 422 -2.30 31.97 35.21
CA ASN A 422 -1.17 32.06 34.28
C ASN A 422 -0.66 30.67 33.87
N LEU A 423 -0.71 29.67 34.76
CA LEU A 423 -0.35 28.29 34.42
C LEU A 423 -1.34 27.65 33.43
N THR A 424 -2.65 27.85 33.62
CA THR A 424 -3.67 27.40 32.65
C THR A 424 -3.49 28.11 31.29
N LEU A 425 -3.20 29.41 31.28
CA LEU A 425 -2.89 30.15 30.06
C LEU A 425 -1.61 29.64 29.37
N LEU A 426 -0.57 29.32 30.13
CA LEU A 426 0.69 28.78 29.60
C LEU A 426 0.46 27.45 28.90
N GLY A 427 -0.36 26.55 29.48
CA GLY A 427 -0.80 25.33 28.80
C GLY A 427 -1.49 25.62 27.47
N GLY A 428 -2.37 26.64 27.42
CA GLY A 428 -3.00 27.10 26.18
C GLY A 428 -2.00 27.59 25.11
N VAL A 429 -1.02 28.42 25.49
CA VAL A 429 0.05 28.86 24.56
C VAL A 429 0.82 27.67 23.99
N ILE A 430 1.21 26.72 24.84
CA ILE A 430 1.97 25.54 24.42
C ILE A 430 1.17 24.67 23.44
N ILE A 431 -0.14 24.51 23.64
CA ILE A 431 -1.01 23.80 22.68
C ILE A 431 -1.05 24.53 21.33
N PHE A 432 -1.26 25.85 21.31
CA PHE A 432 -1.28 26.61 20.05
C PHE A 432 0.07 26.58 19.30
N ILE A 433 1.20 26.63 20.01
CA ILE A 433 2.53 26.40 19.41
C ILE A 433 2.64 24.97 18.87
N GLY A 434 2.13 23.98 19.61
CA GLY A 434 2.05 22.59 19.16
C GLY A 434 1.30 22.43 17.84
N ILE A 435 0.18 23.13 17.65
CA ILE A 435 -0.62 23.11 16.41
C ILE A 435 0.16 23.72 15.22
N ILE A 436 0.90 24.82 15.43
CA ILE A 436 1.78 25.40 14.41
C ILE A 436 2.86 24.39 13.97
N VAL A 437 3.47 23.68 14.94
CA VAL A 437 4.46 22.61 14.66
C VAL A 437 3.81 21.35 14.05
N TRP A 438 2.51 21.14 14.28
CA TRP A 438 1.75 20.02 13.71
C TRP A 438 1.47 20.18 12.21
N VAL A 439 1.32 21.41 11.73
CA VAL A 439 1.15 21.70 10.28
C VAL A 439 2.46 22.03 9.56
N ALA A 440 3.59 22.14 10.27
CA ALA A 440 4.90 22.43 9.70
C ALA A 440 5.49 21.25 8.88
N PRO A 441 6.49 21.48 7.99
CA PRO A 441 7.00 20.45 7.07
C PRO A 441 7.78 19.35 7.81
N ILE A 442 7.26 18.12 7.76
CA ILE A 442 7.69 16.99 8.61
C ILE A 442 9.21 16.72 8.54
N SER A 443 9.82 16.63 9.72
CA SER A 443 11.18 16.13 9.96
C SER A 443 11.21 15.30 11.23
N THR A 444 12.26 14.48 11.45
CA THR A 444 12.39 13.65 12.67
C THR A 444 12.33 14.47 13.97
N HIS A 445 12.89 15.68 13.97
CA HIS A 445 12.79 16.61 15.11
C HIS A 445 11.36 17.15 15.28
N GLN A 446 10.68 17.50 14.19
CA GLN A 446 9.29 17.95 14.26
C GLN A 446 8.34 16.82 14.70
N CYS A 447 8.54 15.57 14.23
CA CYS A 447 7.75 14.43 14.68
C CYS A 447 7.77 14.32 16.21
N ASN A 448 8.93 14.44 16.84
CA ASN A 448 9.03 14.47 18.30
C ASN A 448 8.36 15.73 18.88
N ALA A 449 8.72 16.93 18.40
CA ALA A 449 8.21 18.20 18.92
C ALA A 449 6.67 18.29 18.92
N ARG A 450 6.01 17.72 17.90
CA ARG A 450 4.53 17.63 17.78
C ARG A 450 3.90 16.99 19.01
N PHE A 451 4.28 15.76 19.34
CA PHE A 451 3.72 15.04 20.48
C PHE A 451 4.15 15.68 21.81
N TRP A 452 5.41 16.12 21.93
CA TRP A 452 5.90 16.79 23.15
C TRP A 452 5.12 18.07 23.47
N LEU A 453 4.90 18.97 22.49
CA LEU A 453 4.18 20.23 22.71
C LEU A 453 2.70 19.99 23.06
N VAL A 454 1.99 19.18 22.27
CA VAL A 454 0.55 18.93 22.52
C VAL A 454 0.34 18.28 23.88
N THR A 455 1.16 17.30 24.25
CA THR A 455 0.99 16.58 25.53
C THR A 455 1.39 17.41 26.74
N ILE A 456 2.51 18.14 26.71
CA ILE A 456 2.89 19.07 27.81
C ILE A 456 1.84 20.17 27.97
N GLY A 457 1.38 20.77 26.87
CA GLY A 457 0.39 21.84 26.90
C GLY A 457 -0.93 21.38 27.52
N PHE A 458 -1.42 20.21 27.09
CA PHE A 458 -2.64 19.60 27.62
C PHE A 458 -2.49 19.18 29.10
N SER A 459 -1.34 18.60 29.48
CA SER A 459 -1.02 18.25 30.87
C SER A 459 -0.94 19.50 31.77
N THR A 460 -0.43 20.62 31.26
CA THR A 460 -0.38 21.89 32.01
C THR A 460 -1.78 22.49 32.17
N LEU A 461 -2.57 22.50 31.09
CA LEU A 461 -3.92 23.06 31.09
C LEU A 461 -4.85 22.27 32.02
N ILE A 462 -4.95 20.95 31.86
CA ILE A 462 -5.89 20.16 32.68
C ILE A 462 -5.32 19.86 34.06
N GLY A 463 -4.01 19.61 34.20
CA GLY A 463 -3.38 19.42 35.51
C GLY A 463 -3.59 20.62 36.44
N SER A 464 -3.44 21.85 35.94
CA SER A 464 -3.72 23.06 36.73
C SER A 464 -5.19 23.19 37.14
N LEU A 465 -6.13 22.84 36.26
CA LEU A 465 -7.58 22.83 36.55
C LEU A 465 -7.97 21.75 37.57
N VAL A 466 -7.56 20.50 37.37
CA VAL A 466 -7.91 19.35 38.23
C VAL A 466 -7.35 19.53 39.63
N VAL A 467 -6.08 19.90 39.75
CA VAL A 467 -5.43 20.11 41.05
C VAL A 467 -6.10 21.27 41.81
N LYS A 468 -6.50 22.33 41.11
CA LYS A 468 -7.27 23.43 41.72
C LYS A 468 -8.68 23.01 42.15
N ASN A 469 -9.35 22.17 41.35
CA ASN A 469 -10.64 21.56 41.69
C ASN A 469 -10.51 20.70 42.97
N ILE A 470 -9.44 19.92 43.10
CA ILE A 470 -9.14 19.11 44.29
C ILE A 470 -8.92 20.00 45.52
N ARG A 471 -8.19 21.13 45.41
CA ARG A 471 -8.05 22.10 46.52
C ARG A 471 -9.41 22.61 47.02
N ILE A 472 -10.32 22.92 46.10
CA ILE A 472 -11.68 23.38 46.42
C ILE A 472 -12.46 22.27 47.14
N TRP A 473 -12.43 21.04 46.63
CA TRP A 473 -13.08 19.89 47.29
C TRP A 473 -12.54 19.66 48.71
N LEU A 474 -11.21 19.66 48.91
CA LEU A 474 -10.58 19.46 50.22
C LEU A 474 -10.91 20.56 51.25
N ILE A 475 -11.33 21.76 50.80
CA ILE A 475 -11.80 22.83 51.70
C ILE A 475 -13.24 22.54 52.17
N PHE A 476 -14.09 21.96 51.31
CA PHE A 476 -15.50 21.68 51.63
C PHE A 476 -15.75 20.29 52.24
N ASP A 477 -14.87 19.32 52.04
CA ASP A 477 -14.99 17.95 52.56
C ASP A 477 -14.52 17.80 54.03
N ASN A 478 -14.40 18.91 54.77
CA ASN A 478 -14.00 18.90 56.17
C ASN A 478 -15.23 18.78 57.12
N PRO A 479 -15.45 17.63 57.79
CA PRO A 479 -16.63 17.43 58.64
C PRO A 479 -16.69 18.37 59.86
N GLU A 480 -15.57 18.97 60.27
CA GLU A 480 -15.50 19.85 61.44
C GLU A 480 -15.71 21.35 61.12
N LEU A 481 -15.89 21.73 59.84
CA LEU A 481 -15.94 23.14 59.38
C LEU A 481 -14.75 24.03 59.79
N LYS A 482 -13.65 23.45 60.32
CA LYS A 482 -12.43 24.19 60.66
C LYS A 482 -11.80 24.77 59.38
N ILE A 483 -11.56 26.08 59.40
CA ILE A 483 -10.93 26.82 58.30
C ILE A 483 -9.51 26.28 58.07
N ARG A 484 -9.30 25.52 56.99
CA ARG A 484 -7.97 25.08 56.55
C ARG A 484 -7.43 25.98 55.45
N THR A 485 -6.35 26.71 55.75
CA THR A 485 -5.64 27.58 54.80
C THR A 485 -4.65 26.79 53.95
N ILE A 486 -5.12 26.14 52.88
CA ILE A 486 -4.24 25.49 51.89
C ILE A 486 -3.52 26.57 51.07
N THR A 487 -2.18 26.57 51.12
CA THR A 487 -1.33 27.54 50.41
C THR A 487 -0.98 27.06 48.99
N ASN A 488 -0.69 27.99 48.07
CA ASN A 488 -0.34 27.63 46.68
C ASN A 488 0.92 26.75 46.61
N ASN A 489 1.86 26.92 47.56
CA ASN A 489 3.10 26.14 47.62
C ASN A 489 2.86 24.65 47.92
N GLN A 490 1.78 24.30 48.62
CA GLN A 490 1.35 22.91 48.81
C GLN A 490 0.73 22.30 47.54
N LEU A 491 0.37 23.14 46.57
CA LEU A 491 -0.41 22.75 45.39
C LEU A 491 0.45 22.58 44.13
N TYR A 492 1.55 23.34 43.99
CA TYR A 492 2.49 23.17 42.88
C TYR A 492 3.08 21.76 42.75
N PRO A 493 3.43 21.02 43.82
CA PRO A 493 3.95 19.65 43.70
C PRO A 493 2.99 18.69 42.98
N TRP A 494 1.68 18.88 43.13
CA TRP A 494 0.67 18.05 42.45
C TRP A 494 0.60 18.34 40.94
N VAL A 495 0.71 19.60 40.51
CA VAL A 495 0.81 19.92 39.09
C VAL A 495 2.16 19.47 38.51
N GLY A 496 3.23 19.60 39.29
CA GLY A 496 4.56 19.08 38.95
C GLY A 496 4.54 17.57 38.74
N LEU A 497 3.88 16.81 39.61
CA LEU A 497 3.70 15.36 39.46
C LEU A 497 3.00 15.00 38.14
N CYS A 498 1.92 15.71 37.78
CA CYS A 498 1.23 15.51 36.50
C CYS A 498 2.16 15.73 35.29
N LEU A 499 3.04 16.74 35.37
CA LEU A 499 4.01 17.03 34.30
C LEU A 499 5.16 16.00 34.27
N VAL A 500 5.65 15.55 35.42
CA VAL A 500 6.70 14.52 35.50
C VAL A 500 6.22 13.20 34.88
N ILE A 501 5.00 12.76 35.19
CA ILE A 501 4.39 11.57 34.56
C ILE A 501 4.35 11.72 33.04
N ASN A 502 3.94 12.90 32.54
CA ASN A 502 3.89 13.16 31.11
C ASN A 502 5.27 13.17 30.44
N ILE A 503 6.28 13.79 31.07
CA ILE A 503 7.66 13.84 30.58
C ILE A 503 8.27 12.42 30.51
N VAL A 504 8.01 11.57 31.51
CA VAL A 504 8.48 10.17 31.50
C VAL A 504 7.87 9.40 30.33
N LEU A 505 6.55 9.46 30.14
CA LEU A 505 5.88 8.77 29.03
C LEU A 505 6.37 9.26 27.66
N MET A 506 6.55 10.58 27.49
CA MET A 506 7.09 11.16 26.25
C MET A 506 8.56 10.79 26.02
N SER A 507 9.37 10.66 27.08
CA SER A 507 10.75 10.19 26.97
C SER A 507 10.82 8.76 26.44
N ILE A 508 9.89 7.87 26.83
CA ILE A 508 9.82 6.50 26.31
C ILE A 508 9.46 6.50 24.81
N ILE A 509 8.52 7.35 24.37
CA ILE A 509 8.19 7.51 22.94
C ILE A 509 9.42 7.94 22.12
N THR A 510 10.16 8.94 22.59
CA THR A 510 11.35 9.44 21.86
C THR A 510 12.54 8.48 21.89
N THR A 511 12.73 7.71 22.97
CA THR A 511 13.90 6.81 23.13
C THR A 511 13.68 5.39 22.64
N VAL A 512 12.51 4.79 22.93
CA VAL A 512 12.19 3.38 22.61
C VAL A 512 11.18 3.29 21.47
N GLY A 513 10.34 4.31 21.28
CA GLY A 513 9.32 4.34 20.23
C GLY A 513 9.84 4.55 18.81
N ASP A 514 11.12 4.94 18.62
CA ASP A 514 11.76 5.20 17.32
C ASP A 514 10.92 6.15 16.43
N LEU A 515 10.41 7.22 17.04
CA LEU A 515 9.53 8.19 16.39
C LEU A 515 10.33 9.03 15.39
N LYS A 516 10.16 8.72 14.09
CA LYS A 516 10.90 9.38 12.99
C LYS A 516 10.02 9.64 11.77
N ALA A 517 10.50 10.55 10.93
CA ALA A 517 9.93 10.81 9.63
C ALA A 517 10.35 9.70 8.65
N ILE A 518 9.39 9.11 7.95
CA ILE A 518 9.63 8.15 6.85
C ILE A 518 8.82 8.55 5.63
N GLU A 519 9.26 8.11 4.45
CA GLU A 519 8.48 8.17 3.22
C GLU A 519 7.59 6.94 3.13
N ALA A 520 6.31 7.14 2.84
CA ALA A 520 5.31 6.09 2.74
C ALA A 520 4.53 6.19 1.43
N GLN A 521 4.26 5.02 0.84
CA GLN A 521 3.51 4.81 -0.39
C GLN A 521 2.27 3.95 -0.08
N GLY A 522 1.26 3.96 -0.94
CA GLY A 522 0.08 3.09 -0.79
C GLY A 522 -0.78 3.40 0.43
N ILE A 523 -0.78 4.65 0.89
CA ILE A 523 -1.79 5.16 1.83
C ILE A 523 -3.00 5.60 0.98
N ASP A 524 -4.21 5.41 1.51
CA ASP A 524 -5.43 5.93 0.89
C ASP A 524 -5.29 7.43 0.57
N SER A 525 -5.81 7.84 -0.59
CA SER A 525 -5.59 9.15 -1.26
C SER A 525 -4.27 9.36 -2.02
N LEU A 526 -3.27 8.47 -1.97
CA LEU A 526 -2.09 8.57 -2.85
C LEU A 526 -2.19 7.66 -4.08
N GLY A 527 -1.75 8.19 -5.22
CA GLY A 527 -1.55 7.42 -6.45
C GLY A 527 -0.43 6.38 -6.32
N LYS A 528 -0.42 5.38 -7.22
CA LYS A 528 0.55 4.26 -7.22
C LYS A 528 2.02 4.70 -7.25
N PHE A 529 2.31 5.87 -7.79
CA PHE A 529 3.66 6.45 -7.90
C PHE A 529 3.84 7.71 -7.05
N GLU A 530 2.98 7.89 -6.05
CA GLU A 530 3.02 9.02 -5.14
C GLU A 530 3.46 8.58 -3.75
N TYR A 531 4.18 9.45 -3.05
CA TYR A 531 4.59 9.24 -1.66
C TYR A 531 4.40 10.50 -0.84
N MET A 532 4.15 10.32 0.45
CA MET A 532 4.15 11.41 1.43
C MET A 532 5.07 11.07 2.59
N THR A 533 5.63 12.10 3.24
CA THR A 533 6.38 11.93 4.48
C THR A 533 5.40 11.82 5.65
N ILE A 534 5.52 10.77 6.48
CA ILE A 534 4.72 10.58 7.70
C ILE A 534 5.62 10.37 8.92
N CYS A 535 5.10 10.67 10.11
CA CYS A 535 5.74 10.27 11.36
C CYS A 535 5.31 8.83 11.70
N LYS A 536 6.26 7.88 11.72
CA LYS A 536 6.02 6.50 12.15
C LYS A 536 6.73 6.23 13.47
N MET A 537 6.12 5.36 14.28
CA MET A 537 6.68 4.82 15.52
C MET A 537 6.58 3.29 15.49
N ASN A 538 7.43 2.62 16.26
CA ASN A 538 7.38 1.18 16.46
C ASN A 538 6.22 0.79 17.39
N TYR A 539 5.91 -0.52 17.49
CA TYR A 539 4.83 -1.05 18.32
C TYR A 539 4.87 -0.53 19.77
N THR A 540 6.06 -0.48 20.38
CA THR A 540 6.25 0.07 21.73
C THR A 540 5.85 1.54 21.82
N GLY A 541 6.18 2.35 20.79
CA GLY A 541 5.78 3.75 20.69
C GLY A 541 4.26 3.92 20.66
N ALA A 542 3.58 3.09 19.85
CA ALA A 542 2.12 3.07 19.78
C ALA A 542 1.49 2.67 21.13
N ALA A 543 2.00 1.63 21.80
CA ALA A 543 1.55 1.22 23.13
C ALA A 543 1.73 2.34 24.18
N THR A 544 2.83 3.09 24.14
CA THR A 544 3.03 4.26 25.01
C THR A 544 2.12 5.43 24.66
N LEU A 545 1.77 5.63 23.39
CA LEU A 545 0.79 6.66 22.98
C LEU A 545 -0.61 6.34 23.53
N TYR A 546 -1.05 5.09 23.47
CA TYR A 546 -2.30 4.66 24.12
C TYR A 546 -2.25 4.83 25.64
N SER A 547 -1.08 4.60 26.26
CA SER A 547 -0.88 4.84 27.69
C SER A 547 -1.00 6.32 28.07
N ILE A 548 -0.51 7.24 27.23
CA ILE A 548 -0.71 8.69 27.39
C ILE A 548 -2.19 9.07 27.26
N LEU A 549 -2.90 8.51 26.28
CA LEU A 549 -4.34 8.75 26.09
C LEU A 549 -5.15 8.27 27.31
N ALA A 550 -4.83 7.08 27.84
CA ALA A 550 -5.44 6.54 29.05
C ALA A 550 -5.14 7.40 30.30
N TYR A 551 -3.91 7.88 30.46
CA TYR A 551 -3.53 8.81 31.52
C TYR A 551 -4.35 10.11 31.47
N PHE A 552 -4.47 10.73 30.29
CA PHE A 552 -5.29 11.93 30.13
C PHE A 552 -6.79 11.68 30.35
N GLY A 553 -7.31 10.55 29.88
CA GLY A 553 -8.68 10.11 30.18
C GLY A 553 -8.93 9.98 31.68
N THR A 554 -8.00 9.35 32.41
CA THR A 554 -8.08 9.18 33.87
C THR A 554 -8.03 10.52 34.60
N LEU A 555 -7.08 11.40 34.24
CA LEU A 555 -6.92 12.72 34.85
C LEU A 555 -8.17 13.60 34.65
N LEU A 556 -8.78 13.52 33.47
CA LEU A 556 -10.03 14.19 33.13
C LEU A 556 -11.23 13.60 33.88
N LEU A 557 -11.35 12.26 33.98
CA LEU A 557 -12.39 11.59 34.77
C LEU A 557 -12.31 11.96 36.27
N VAL A 558 -11.11 12.03 36.84
CA VAL A 558 -10.89 12.53 38.21
C VAL A 558 -11.36 13.99 38.33
N GLY A 559 -11.04 14.84 37.35
CA GLY A 559 -11.54 16.22 37.28
C GLY A 559 -13.07 16.31 37.29
N VAL A 560 -13.72 15.53 36.43
CA VAL A 560 -15.19 15.45 36.32
C VAL A 560 -15.83 14.95 37.62
N PHE A 561 -15.28 13.90 38.24
CA PHE A 561 -15.76 13.36 39.51
C PHE A 561 -15.66 14.38 40.66
N VAL A 562 -14.54 15.10 40.75
CA VAL A 562 -14.34 16.16 41.75
C VAL A 562 -15.31 17.32 41.52
N SER A 563 -15.52 17.76 40.26
CA SER A 563 -16.54 18.77 39.94
C SER A 563 -17.96 18.31 40.29
N TRP A 564 -18.29 17.03 40.10
CA TRP A 564 -19.58 16.46 40.50
C TRP A 564 -19.78 16.45 42.02
N LYS A 565 -18.72 16.19 42.80
CA LYS A 565 -18.75 16.27 44.27
C LYS A 565 -18.98 17.70 44.79
N ILE A 566 -18.32 18.70 44.19
CA ILE A 566 -18.40 20.12 44.63
C ILE A 566 -19.75 20.77 44.29
N ARG A 567 -20.54 20.21 43.35
CA ARG A 567 -21.74 20.84 42.75
C ARG A 567 -22.78 21.42 43.72
N ILE A 568 -22.83 20.96 44.97
CA ILE A 568 -23.78 21.39 46.00
C ILE A 568 -23.40 22.77 46.59
N VAL A 569 -22.15 23.21 46.41
CA VAL A 569 -21.60 24.42 47.03
C VAL A 569 -21.77 25.65 46.13
N HIS A 570 -22.93 26.30 46.21
CA HIS A 570 -23.20 27.59 45.57
C HIS A 570 -22.95 28.76 46.53
N ILE A 571 -21.68 28.98 46.88
CA ILE A 571 -21.23 30.18 47.61
C ILE A 571 -20.66 31.17 46.58
N GLU A 572 -21.07 32.44 46.63
CA GLU A 572 -20.69 33.46 45.63
C GLU A 572 -19.17 33.68 45.57
N GLU A 573 -18.49 33.62 46.72
CA GLU A 573 -17.02 33.65 46.86
C GLU A 573 -16.32 32.56 46.04
N PHE A 574 -17.01 31.46 45.73
CA PHE A 574 -16.49 30.29 45.01
C PHE A 574 -17.16 30.09 43.63
N SER A 575 -17.67 31.16 43.01
CA SER A 575 -18.26 31.12 41.65
C SER A 575 -17.34 30.49 40.57
N GLU A 576 -16.04 30.39 40.84
CA GLU A 576 -15.06 29.74 39.96
C GLU A 576 -15.29 28.23 39.79
N CYS A 577 -15.84 27.53 40.79
CA CYS A 577 -16.08 26.07 40.73
C CYS A 577 -16.95 25.71 39.51
N THR A 578 -17.98 26.52 39.27
CA THR A 578 -18.90 26.38 38.12
C THR A 578 -18.19 26.58 36.79
N ALA A 579 -17.21 27.49 36.71
CA ALA A 579 -16.42 27.71 35.50
C ALA A 579 -15.46 26.53 35.24
N ILE A 580 -14.75 26.03 36.27
CA ILE A 580 -13.89 24.85 36.18
C ILE A 580 -14.70 23.63 35.72
N ALA A 581 -15.86 23.38 36.33
CA ALA A 581 -16.74 22.28 35.97
C ALA A 581 -17.22 22.37 34.52
N LYS A 582 -17.70 23.55 34.07
CA LYS A 582 -18.10 23.77 32.67
C LYS A 582 -16.95 23.53 31.68
N THR A 583 -15.74 23.99 32.00
CA THR A 583 -14.55 23.73 31.18
C THR A 583 -14.21 22.24 31.11
N LEU A 584 -14.17 21.53 32.25
CA LEU A 584 -13.86 20.11 32.28
C LEU A 584 -14.92 19.27 31.54
N TYR A 585 -16.22 19.55 31.73
CA TYR A 585 -17.29 18.86 31.00
C TYR A 585 -17.23 19.11 29.49
N SER A 586 -16.92 20.35 29.06
CA SER A 586 -16.75 20.70 27.65
C SER A 586 -15.61 19.92 27.00
N ILE A 587 -14.42 19.90 27.62
CA ILE A 587 -13.26 19.14 27.13
C ILE A 587 -13.60 17.63 27.05
N SER A 588 -14.28 17.10 28.08
CA SER A 588 -14.71 15.69 28.15
C SER A 588 -15.61 15.31 26.97
N PHE A 589 -16.61 16.15 26.69
CA PHE A 589 -17.56 15.93 25.60
C PHE A 589 -16.86 15.97 24.23
N CYS A 590 -15.98 16.94 23.99
CA CYS A 590 -15.24 17.03 22.74
C CYS A 590 -14.36 15.79 22.50
N LEU A 591 -13.58 15.36 23.51
CA LEU A 591 -12.73 14.17 23.37
C LEU A 591 -13.54 12.87 23.17
N PHE A 592 -14.72 12.75 23.80
CA PHE A 592 -15.60 11.61 23.59
C PHE A 592 -16.10 11.48 22.14
N VAL A 593 -16.30 12.60 21.43
CA VAL A 593 -16.67 12.60 20.00
C VAL A 593 -15.45 12.37 19.10
N ILE A 594 -14.31 12.96 19.42
CA ILE A 594 -13.16 13.01 18.51
C ILE A 594 -12.30 11.75 18.57
N VAL A 595 -12.14 11.09 19.72
CA VAL A 595 -11.37 9.84 19.81
C VAL A 595 -11.94 8.73 18.90
N PRO A 596 -13.27 8.46 18.87
CA PRO A 596 -13.86 7.55 17.89
C PRO A 596 -13.66 7.97 16.43
N LEU A 597 -13.77 9.26 16.12
CA LEU A 597 -13.55 9.77 14.75
C LEU A 597 -12.11 9.53 14.26
N MET A 598 -11.13 9.50 15.17
CA MET A 598 -9.72 9.19 14.85
C MET A 598 -9.41 7.69 14.75
N ILE A 599 -10.36 6.82 15.13
CA ILE A 599 -10.25 5.35 14.93
C ILE A 599 -10.81 4.95 13.55
N SER A 600 -11.69 5.77 12.96
CA SER A 600 -12.15 5.59 11.58
C SER A 600 -10.98 5.68 10.58
N PRO A 601 -10.98 4.89 9.49
CA PRO A 601 -10.15 5.17 8.34
C PRO A 601 -10.40 6.61 7.86
N GLN A 602 -9.33 7.38 7.73
CA GLN A 602 -9.30 8.76 7.29
C GLN A 602 -8.02 8.98 6.49
N ASP A 603 -8.09 9.84 5.46
CA ASP A 603 -6.92 10.39 4.80
C ASP A 603 -6.00 11.07 5.85
N LYS A 604 -4.68 10.91 5.72
CA LYS A 604 -3.69 11.56 6.59
C LYS A 604 -3.80 13.10 6.58
N GLN A 605 -4.28 13.69 5.49
CA GLN A 605 -4.63 15.11 5.46
C GLN A 605 -5.84 15.41 6.37
N SER A 606 -6.92 14.63 6.24
CA SER A 606 -8.13 14.76 7.07
C SER A 606 -7.85 14.54 8.56
N GLU A 607 -7.06 13.52 8.91
CA GLU A 607 -6.59 13.26 10.28
C GLU A 607 -5.88 14.49 10.88
N THR A 608 -4.96 15.07 10.11
CA THR A 608 -4.23 16.29 10.50
C THR A 608 -5.16 17.48 10.71
N ILE A 609 -6.13 17.69 9.81
CA ILE A 609 -7.11 18.78 9.90
C ILE A 609 -7.98 18.61 11.16
N ILE A 610 -8.51 17.41 11.40
CA ILE A 610 -9.39 17.11 12.55
C ILE A 610 -8.65 17.37 13.87
N LEU A 611 -7.39 16.94 13.99
CA LEU A 611 -6.56 17.19 15.18
C LEU A 611 -6.31 18.69 15.42
N CYS A 612 -6.01 19.46 14.37
CA CYS A 612 -5.77 20.89 14.49
C CYS A 612 -7.04 21.70 14.82
N VAL A 613 -8.18 21.41 14.16
CA VAL A 613 -9.48 22.03 14.49
C VAL A 613 -9.87 21.69 15.92
N THR A 614 -9.72 20.44 16.33
CA THR A 614 -9.96 19.97 17.70
C THR A 614 -9.13 20.75 18.72
N GLY A 615 -7.82 20.84 18.52
CA GLY A 615 -6.92 21.53 19.44
C GLY A 615 -7.26 23.01 19.59
N ILE A 616 -7.61 23.68 18.48
CA ILE A 616 -8.08 25.08 18.51
C ILE A 616 -9.41 25.19 19.25
N PHE A 617 -10.40 24.36 18.91
CA PHE A 617 -11.76 24.46 19.46
C PHE A 617 -11.79 24.17 20.96
N ILE A 618 -11.18 23.06 21.40
CA ILE A 618 -11.13 22.66 22.81
C ILE A 618 -10.38 23.72 23.64
N THR A 619 -9.19 24.16 23.18
CA THR A 619 -8.38 25.12 23.94
C THR A 619 -9.06 26.49 24.00
N THR A 620 -9.58 26.99 22.87
CA THR A 620 -10.27 28.28 22.82
C THR A 620 -11.55 28.25 23.66
N GLY A 621 -12.36 27.19 23.55
CA GLY A 621 -13.56 27.01 24.37
C GLY A 621 -13.25 26.95 25.87
N ALA A 622 -12.25 26.17 26.27
CA ALA A 622 -11.80 26.05 27.66
C ALA A 622 -11.36 27.40 28.24
N LEU A 623 -10.62 28.19 27.46
CA LEU A 623 -10.15 29.52 27.84
C LEU A 623 -11.31 30.53 27.93
N LEU A 624 -12.18 30.60 26.92
CA LEU A 624 -13.33 31.52 26.94
C LEU A 624 -14.27 31.23 28.11
N ILE A 625 -14.63 29.97 28.35
CA ILE A 625 -15.51 29.57 29.48
C ILE A 625 -14.90 29.97 30.83
N PHE A 626 -13.57 29.84 30.99
CA PHE A 626 -12.90 30.06 32.27
C PHE A 626 -12.52 31.52 32.55
N PHE A 627 -12.24 32.31 31.50
CA PHE A 627 -11.74 33.70 31.62
C PHE A 627 -12.80 34.77 31.33
N LEU A 628 -13.76 34.56 30.42
CA LEU A 628 -14.78 35.59 30.11
C LEU A 628 -15.53 36.09 31.36
N PRO A 629 -16.02 35.23 32.29
CA PRO A 629 -16.74 35.71 33.47
C PRO A 629 -15.87 36.55 34.42
N LYS A 630 -14.55 36.32 34.44
CA LYS A 630 -13.60 37.03 35.31
C LYS A 630 -13.32 38.43 34.77
N PHE A 631 -13.05 38.55 33.47
CA PHE A 631 -12.85 39.86 32.84
C PHE A 631 -14.14 40.67 32.75
N TRP A 632 -15.29 40.03 32.54
CA TRP A 632 -16.57 40.74 32.50
C TRP A 632 -16.90 41.42 33.84
N ARG A 633 -16.59 40.79 34.99
CA ARG A 633 -16.67 41.40 36.33
C ARG A 633 -15.67 42.55 36.59
N ILE A 634 -14.63 42.69 35.78
CA ILE A 634 -13.63 43.77 35.91
C ILE A 634 -14.05 44.99 35.09
N PHE A 635 -14.65 44.77 33.92
CA PHE A 635 -15.14 45.84 33.04
C PHE A 635 -16.57 46.28 33.36
N GLY A 636 -17.41 45.40 33.92
CA GLY A 636 -18.72 45.76 34.46
C GLY A 636 -18.57 46.38 35.85
N ASN A 637 -18.84 47.68 35.96
CA ASN A 637 -18.58 48.53 37.14
C ASN A 637 -19.26 48.08 38.45
N GLU A 638 -18.70 47.11 39.18
CA GLU A 638 -18.92 46.97 40.63
C GLU A 638 -17.99 47.91 41.41
N LYS A 639 -18.37 49.19 41.49
CA LYS A 639 -17.71 50.20 42.35
C LYS A 639 -18.56 50.68 43.53
N GLN A 640 -19.74 50.09 43.76
CA GLN A 640 -20.67 50.46 44.82
C GLN A 640 -21.32 49.23 45.44
N GLY A 641 -21.29 49.12 46.77
CA GLY A 641 -22.26 48.30 47.53
C GLY A 641 -21.83 46.94 48.09
N SER A 642 -20.75 46.83 48.88
CA SER A 642 -20.47 45.57 49.63
C SER A 642 -19.87 45.74 51.03
N HIS A 643 -20.23 46.80 51.76
CA HIS A 643 -20.01 46.85 53.22
C HIS A 643 -21.25 46.49 54.07
N GLU A 644 -22.44 46.35 53.46
CA GLU A 644 -23.69 45.99 54.16
C GLU A 644 -24.23 44.57 53.83
N HIS A 645 -23.69 43.88 52.83
CA HIS A 645 -24.16 42.53 52.48
C HIS A 645 -23.57 41.40 53.34
N PHE A 646 -22.65 41.72 54.27
CA PHE A 646 -21.89 40.76 55.08
C PHE A 646 -22.62 40.23 56.32
N THR A 647 -23.88 40.64 56.55
CA THR A 647 -24.68 40.27 57.74
C THR A 647 -25.80 39.26 57.47
N GLN A 648 -26.16 38.99 56.20
CA GLN A 648 -27.08 37.90 55.87
C GLN A 648 -26.35 36.58 55.63
N ARG A 649 -26.07 35.85 56.72
CA ARG A 649 -25.85 34.39 56.66
C ARG A 649 -27.13 33.71 56.18
N LYS A 650 -27.33 33.59 54.87
CA LYS A 650 -28.18 32.53 54.32
C LYS A 650 -27.53 31.20 54.70
N GLN A 651 -28.07 30.53 55.71
CA GLN A 651 -27.67 29.18 56.07
C GLN A 651 -27.76 28.31 54.82
N SER A 652 -26.73 27.48 54.60
CA SER A 652 -26.77 26.44 53.56
C SER A 652 -28.05 25.62 53.73
N ALA A 653 -28.73 25.29 52.64
CA ALA A 653 -29.91 24.42 52.68
C ALA A 653 -29.61 23.07 53.37
N VAL A 654 -28.35 22.60 53.30
CA VAL A 654 -27.88 21.40 54.00
C VAL A 654 -27.71 21.64 55.51
N ALA A 655 -27.32 22.85 55.92
CA ALA A 655 -27.25 23.23 57.33
C ALA A 655 -28.65 23.43 57.93
N SER A 656 -29.57 24.07 57.21
CA SER A 656 -30.98 24.20 57.65
C SER A 656 -31.68 22.83 57.71
N ALA A 657 -31.54 21.98 56.69
CA ALA A 657 -32.13 20.63 56.72
C ALA A 657 -31.57 19.73 57.84
N ARG A 658 -30.27 19.85 58.17
CA ARG A 658 -29.68 19.16 59.32
C ARG A 658 -30.08 19.76 60.67
N ALA A 659 -30.27 21.08 60.75
CA ALA A 659 -30.79 21.72 61.96
C ALA A 659 -32.25 21.34 62.21
N GLU A 660 -33.08 21.25 61.16
CA GLU A 660 -34.47 20.77 61.25
C GLU A 660 -34.55 19.30 61.65
N SER A 661 -33.66 18.42 61.14
CA SER A 661 -33.62 17.02 61.57
C SER A 661 -33.13 16.85 63.02
N ALA A 662 -32.17 17.67 63.47
CA ALA A 662 -31.71 17.68 64.86
C ALA A 662 -32.78 18.22 65.83
N ASN A 663 -33.48 19.30 65.48
CA ASN A 663 -34.56 19.84 66.31
C ASN A 663 -35.81 18.95 66.36
N ARG A 664 -36.11 18.17 65.32
CA ARG A 664 -37.22 17.20 65.33
C ARG A 664 -36.95 15.97 66.22
N ASN A 665 -35.68 15.64 66.47
CA ASN A 665 -35.31 14.53 67.36
C ASN A 665 -35.09 14.93 68.83
N ASN A 666 -35.00 16.23 69.14
CA ASN A 666 -34.85 16.73 70.52
C ASN A 666 -36.16 17.27 71.14
N SER A 667 -37.25 17.36 70.38
CA SER A 667 -38.56 17.86 70.87
C SER A 667 -39.53 16.77 71.32
N SER A 668 -39.11 15.50 71.34
CA SER A 668 -39.95 14.33 71.62
C SER A 668 -39.79 13.72 73.02
N ASN A 669 -39.00 14.32 73.91
CA ASN A 669 -38.79 13.84 75.30
C ASN A 669 -39.08 14.95 76.34
N SER A 670 -40.35 15.33 76.48
CA SER A 670 -40.83 16.23 77.54
C SER A 670 -42.32 16.04 77.82
N PHE A 671 -42.71 14.88 78.34
CA PHE A 671 -44.06 14.68 78.90
C PHE A 671 -44.01 13.80 80.15
N GLY A 672 -44.38 14.36 81.30
CA GLY A 672 -44.36 13.64 82.58
C GLY A 672 -45.15 14.33 83.68
N PHE A 673 -46.23 13.67 84.12
CA PHE A 673 -47.04 13.95 85.32
C PHE A 673 -47.86 15.27 85.33
N SER A 674 -49.12 15.31 85.80
CA SER A 674 -50.04 14.25 86.28
C SER A 674 -51.51 14.72 86.37
N LYS A 675 -52.40 13.75 86.67
CA LYS A 675 -53.77 13.84 87.27
C LYS A 675 -55.01 14.04 86.39
N SER A 676 -55.86 13.01 86.44
CA SER A 676 -57.34 13.04 86.58
C SER A 676 -58.19 13.52 85.38
N SER A 677 -59.33 12.93 85.01
CA SER A 677 -60.04 11.69 85.42
C SER A 677 -61.25 11.45 84.50
N ALA A 678 -61.75 10.19 84.43
CA ALA A 678 -62.99 9.76 83.75
C ALA A 678 -62.98 9.85 82.19
N GLN A 679 -63.65 8.98 81.42
CA GLN A 679 -64.47 7.79 81.70
C GLN A 679 -64.59 6.94 80.39
N ILE A 680 -64.71 5.60 80.49
CA ILE A 680 -65.38 4.67 79.53
C ILE A 680 -64.91 4.69 78.05
N GLY A 681 -64.47 3.59 77.41
CA GLY A 681 -64.25 2.19 77.82
C GLY A 681 -64.00 1.29 76.58
N ASN A 682 -63.44 0.09 76.80
CA ASN A 682 -63.62 -1.19 76.06
C ASN A 682 -63.76 -1.21 74.50
N THR A 683 -63.10 -2.07 73.71
CA THR A 683 -62.10 -3.15 73.97
C THR A 683 -61.58 -3.71 72.63
N ILE A 684 -60.59 -4.62 72.69
CA ILE A 684 -60.19 -5.63 71.69
C ILE A 684 -59.15 -5.21 70.62
N SER A 685 -58.04 -5.93 70.78
CA SER A 685 -56.76 -6.00 70.10
C SER A 685 -56.72 -6.73 68.76
N GLY A 686 -55.73 -6.35 67.94
CA GLY A 686 -55.00 -7.26 67.03
C GLY A 686 -55.64 -7.52 65.66
N ILE A 687 -54.87 -7.93 64.65
CA ILE A 687 -53.41 -8.15 64.55
C ILE A 687 -53.00 -8.01 63.07
N GLU A 688 -51.76 -7.59 62.84
CA GLU A 688 -50.92 -7.72 61.62
C GLU A 688 -51.44 -7.38 60.20
N SER A 689 -50.49 -6.76 59.48
CA SER A 689 -50.34 -6.63 58.02
C SER A 689 -51.21 -7.49 57.10
N LEU A 690 -51.70 -6.87 56.02
CA LEU A 690 -51.31 -7.19 54.63
C LEU A 690 -51.88 -6.15 53.64
N ASN A 691 -51.04 -5.79 52.67
CA ASN A 691 -51.34 -5.55 51.25
C ASN A 691 -52.26 -4.41 50.72
N ASP A 692 -51.74 -3.89 49.59
CA ASP A 692 -52.38 -3.57 48.31
C ASP A 692 -53.49 -2.50 48.21
N ASP A 693 -53.09 -1.39 47.58
CA ASP A 693 -53.68 -0.86 46.34
C ASP A 693 -55.18 -1.13 46.08
N SER A 694 -55.98 -0.06 46.06
CA SER A 694 -56.98 0.14 45.01
C SER A 694 -57.58 1.56 44.97
N ASN A 695 -57.85 1.98 43.72
CA ASN A 695 -58.94 2.87 43.28
C ASN A 695 -58.86 4.36 43.66
N GLU A 696 -58.64 5.23 42.66
CA GLU A 696 -59.68 5.94 41.86
C GLU A 696 -59.87 7.39 42.41
N SER A 697 -60.11 8.43 41.63
CA SER A 697 -60.56 8.54 40.22
C SER A 697 -60.18 9.91 39.60
N SER A 698 -59.98 9.93 38.27
CA SER A 698 -60.37 11.02 37.33
C SER A 698 -59.66 12.42 37.45
N LEU A 699 -59.56 13.26 36.41
CA LEU A 699 -60.22 13.28 35.09
C LEU A 699 -59.33 13.96 33.99
N SER A 700 -59.32 13.39 32.78
CA SER A 700 -59.24 14.01 31.43
C SER A 700 -58.09 14.94 30.95
N ASN A 701 -57.45 14.52 29.82
CA ASN A 701 -57.26 15.25 28.53
C ASN A 701 -56.33 16.49 28.48
N GLU A 702 -55.70 16.97 27.39
CA GLU A 702 -55.40 16.56 25.98
C GLU A 702 -54.50 17.67 25.34
N THR A 703 -53.80 17.58 24.19
CA THR A 703 -53.18 16.51 23.38
C THR A 703 -52.12 17.14 22.45
N LYS A 704 -50.92 16.54 22.32
CA LYS A 704 -50.19 16.35 21.03
C LYS A 704 -48.91 15.53 21.19
#